data_AF-A0A973JMG1-F1
#
_entry.id   AF-A0A973JMG1-F1
#
_cell.length_a   1.000
_cell.length_b   1.000
_cell.length_c   1.000
_cell.angle_alpha   90.00
_cell.angle_beta   90.00
_cell.angle_gamma   90.00
#
_symmetry.space_group_name_H-M   'P 1'
#
loop_
_entity.id
_entity.type
_entity.pdbx_description
1 polymer ?
#
loop_
_entity_poly.entity_id
_entity_poly.type
_entity_poly.pdbx_seq_one_letter_code
_entity_poly.pdbx_strand_id
1 'polypeptide(L)'
;MLTGPERVRAPETDNDAAGRGENLMNAEMKEIGASHFRSIGFSDNSDPFTNSLHSFSYYSSIPRELIYGASNNGAPASSGFFPGFNFNPFFKDIQAIVPPMGEGELSTSAARIISDVFAPTVRSFSPSDGSSNVALATNIVLTFSEPVKAGAGKIEIHSGSATGAVFESFNVATSSRISFSGSTLTIDPVKNLSNNTQYFVTLSKGTVVDLVGNSYAGTSTYDFRTFAGDIVAPTVRSFTPSDGSTNVALATNIILTFSESVKAGSGVIEIHSGSATGAVFESFNVATSSRIAFSGTTLTIDPVNNLSNNTQYFVTLSKGTVLDIAGNSYAGTSTYDFKTIVGDIVAPTVTSFTPADGSTGIAVGTNISLTFSESVKAGTGLIEIHSGSATGSVVESFNVATSGRLAFSGTTLTIDPVNNLANNTQYYVTLGTGAVADLAGNSYAGTSTYDFKTVAADTTAPTVTSFTPVDGTTGVAVGTNITLTFSEAVKAGAGLIEIHSGSTTGSVLESFNVASSSRLAFSGSKLVIDPVNSLANNTQYFVTFAQGTVVDLAGNSFAGTSTYDFKTIASSVSWNTTSGYGLLNVDAMLEKATGKVISDAPLFGDGYGNWDWGLNDVQAPDAWQAGYTGKGVVVAVIDTGVDYTHSELGRNIWINKLEVAGNGIDDDKNGYVDDIYGYDFVNNDGYAFDDHGHGTHVSGIIAGLNNGYGVTGVAYDATIMPVKVLSASGSGSFAGVAAGVMYAVNNGANVINMSLGAFGAASADLSGAIAYAINHGVIVCMASGNDYQASPTYPAVLAKTTGGIAVGAVDSTNIVASFSNDAGTTVPFDFVDAPGVFVFSTYKGGGYAIMSGTSMATPYVAGAAALLLSAKADFSSAWSLGQLENILTTTAQAVGATGLISSSGSGSTSQALAAHALSEWEYDSTTVASPDSVTDAGHEMQPIVLTGLATAFPMDAEVFIV
;
A
#
# COMPACT_ATOMS: atom_id res chain seq x y z
N MET A 1 -27.21 37.16 13.08
CA MET A 1 -28.27 37.10 14.12
C MET A 1 -28.12 35.73 14.78
N LEU A 2 -27.31 35.65 15.84
CA LEU A 2 -27.68 35.83 17.25
C LEU A 2 -28.52 34.66 17.81
N THR A 3 -27.97 34.12 18.90
CA THR A 3 -28.57 33.37 20.03
C THR A 3 -28.88 31.87 19.88
N GLY A 4 -28.09 31.05 20.58
CA GLY A 4 -28.61 29.86 21.29
C GLY A 4 -29.49 30.28 22.49
N PRO A 5 -30.07 29.34 23.28
CA PRO A 5 -29.28 28.77 24.38
C PRO A 5 -29.65 27.34 24.88
N GLU A 6 -28.71 26.80 25.67
CA GLU A 6 -28.83 26.01 26.91
C GLU A 6 -29.53 24.62 27.01
N ARG A 7 -28.67 23.64 27.36
CA ARG A 7 -28.67 22.71 28.53
C ARG A 7 -29.97 22.00 28.94
N VAL A 8 -29.91 20.67 29.13
CA VAL A 8 -29.92 19.93 30.42
C VAL A 8 -30.08 18.39 30.22
N ARG A 9 -29.20 17.64 30.90
CA ARG A 9 -29.24 16.25 31.47
C ARG A 9 -30.07 15.10 30.82
N ALA A 10 -29.32 13.99 30.64
CA ALA A 10 -29.60 12.54 30.70
C ALA A 10 -30.86 12.07 31.49
N PRO A 11 -31.47 10.89 31.22
CA PRO A 11 -30.80 9.57 31.28
C PRO A 11 -31.21 8.49 30.26
N GLU A 12 -30.46 7.38 30.34
CA GLU A 12 -30.50 6.07 29.68
C GLU A 12 -31.89 5.48 29.34
N THR A 13 -31.97 4.79 28.20
CA THR A 13 -32.64 3.48 28.05
C THR A 13 -32.07 2.69 26.86
N ASP A 14 -31.49 1.54 27.19
CA ASP A 14 -31.46 0.22 26.54
C ASP A 14 -32.01 -0.04 25.12
N ASN A 15 -31.21 -0.87 24.44
CA ASN A 15 -31.53 -2.07 23.64
C ASN A 15 -31.86 -2.01 22.13
N ASP A 16 -30.96 -2.71 21.43
CA ASP A 16 -31.20 -3.77 20.44
C ASP A 16 -31.43 -3.46 18.95
N ALA A 17 -30.38 -3.84 18.20
CA ALA A 17 -30.39 -4.88 17.17
C ALA A 17 -30.52 -4.50 15.69
N ALA A 18 -29.50 -4.99 14.96
CA ALA A 18 -29.43 -5.39 13.54
C ALA A 18 -29.55 -4.28 12.48
N GLY A 19 -28.68 -4.17 11.47
CA GLY A 19 -27.67 -5.08 10.94
C GLY A 19 -27.60 -4.92 9.41
N ARG A 20 -26.41 -5.17 8.83
CA ARG A 20 -26.00 -5.11 7.40
C ARG A 20 -25.69 -3.69 6.92
N GLY A 21 -24.59 -3.35 6.26
CA GLY A 21 -23.49 -4.02 5.54
C GLY A 21 -22.90 -2.86 4.67
N GLU A 22 -21.66 -2.74 4.25
CA GLU A 22 -20.55 -3.65 3.98
C GLU A 22 -19.27 -2.80 4.00
N ASN A 23 -18.12 -3.37 4.34
CA ASN A 23 -16.81 -2.91 3.87
C ASN A 23 -15.88 -4.14 3.81
N LEU A 24 -15.69 -4.63 2.58
CA LEU A 24 -14.58 -5.44 2.10
C LEU A 24 -13.39 -4.46 1.92
N MET A 25 -12.09 -4.75 2.07
CA MET A 25 -11.26 -5.95 2.00
C MET A 25 -9.82 -5.48 2.32
N ASN A 26 -9.05 -6.18 3.15
CA ASN A 26 -7.60 -6.47 2.98
C ASN A 26 -6.96 -6.96 4.31
N ALA A 27 -6.64 -8.25 4.39
CA ALA A 27 -5.52 -8.79 5.18
C ALA A 27 -5.33 -10.30 4.91
N GLU A 28 -4.36 -10.63 4.06
CA GLU A 28 -3.56 -11.87 4.09
C GLU A 28 -2.10 -11.36 3.99
N MET A 29 -1.11 -11.78 4.78
CA MET A 29 -0.67 -13.15 5.06
C MET A 29 0.08 -13.29 6.40
N LYS A 30 0.03 -14.54 6.87
CA LYS A 30 0.63 -15.17 8.07
C LYS A 30 2.16 -15.28 8.04
N GLU A 31 2.78 -15.05 9.19
CA GLU A 31 4.04 -15.67 9.63
C GLU A 31 3.79 -17.02 10.33
N ILE A 32 4.56 -18.05 9.97
CA ILE A 32 4.88 -19.28 10.72
C ILE A 32 6.30 -19.65 10.23
N GLY A 33 7.32 -20.02 11.00
CA GLY A 33 7.50 -20.30 12.41
C GLY A 33 8.95 -20.80 12.57
N ALA A 34 9.55 -20.62 13.74
CA ALA A 34 10.89 -21.10 14.07
C ALA A 34 10.83 -22.40 14.90
N SER A 35 11.66 -23.40 14.58
CA SER A 35 12.69 -23.96 15.48
C SER A 35 13.12 -25.41 15.15
N HIS A 36 14.39 -25.69 15.50
CA HIS A 36 15.08 -26.98 15.71
C HIS A 36 15.81 -27.65 14.52
N PHE A 37 17.15 -27.63 14.52
CA PHE A 37 17.99 -28.84 14.66
C PHE A 37 19.44 -28.49 15.08
N ARG A 38 20.10 -29.49 15.68
CA ARG A 38 21.30 -29.46 16.53
C ARG A 38 22.64 -29.33 15.78
N SER A 39 23.65 -28.92 16.57
CA SER A 39 25.10 -28.92 16.36
C SER A 39 25.71 -30.25 15.85
N ILE A 40 26.76 -30.16 15.01
CA ILE A 40 28.00 -30.98 14.97
C ILE A 40 29.12 -30.09 14.37
N GLY A 41 30.32 -30.11 14.96
CA GLY A 41 31.51 -29.36 14.52
C GLY A 41 32.59 -30.21 13.81
N PHE A 42 33.78 -29.60 13.66
CA PHE A 42 35.05 -30.01 12.99
C PHE A 42 35.13 -29.67 11.49
N SER A 43 36.25 -29.24 10.88
CA SER A 43 37.51 -28.59 11.27
C SER A 43 38.30 -28.36 9.97
N ASP A 44 38.83 -27.15 9.80
CA ASP A 44 40.15 -26.76 9.25
C ASP A 44 40.79 -27.35 7.96
N ASN A 45 41.37 -26.39 7.19
CA ASN A 45 42.51 -26.44 6.26
C ASN A 45 42.47 -27.15 4.88
N SER A 46 42.57 -26.36 3.79
CA SER A 46 43.79 -26.15 2.96
C SER A 46 43.53 -25.90 1.45
N ASP A 47 44.07 -24.78 0.96
CA ASP A 47 44.30 -24.30 -0.44
C ASP A 47 45.41 -25.15 -1.14
N PRO A 48 45.93 -24.92 -2.39
CA PRO A 48 45.69 -23.83 -3.38
C PRO A 48 45.77 -24.21 -4.90
N PHE A 49 45.69 -23.15 -5.75
CA PHE A 49 46.15 -22.94 -7.15
C PHE A 49 45.10 -23.15 -8.28
N THR A 50 44.84 -22.25 -9.25
CA THR A 50 45.57 -21.09 -9.85
C THR A 50 44.60 -20.14 -10.59
N ASN A 51 44.87 -18.82 -10.54
CA ASN A 51 44.90 -17.77 -11.61
C ASN A 51 44.27 -18.08 -12.99
N SER A 52 43.60 -17.18 -13.73
CA SER A 52 43.76 -15.71 -13.85
C SER A 52 42.62 -15.04 -14.67
N LEU A 53 42.17 -13.88 -14.18
CA LEU A 53 41.94 -12.57 -14.84
C LEU A 53 41.33 -12.45 -16.25
N HIS A 54 40.15 -11.80 -16.27
CA HIS A 54 39.77 -10.54 -16.96
C HIS A 54 40.08 -10.33 -18.46
N SER A 55 39.07 -9.97 -19.25
CA SER A 55 38.75 -8.55 -19.57
C SER A 55 37.67 -8.38 -20.66
N PHE A 56 36.86 -7.33 -20.48
CA PHE A 56 35.88 -6.72 -21.40
C PHE A 56 36.57 -5.93 -22.53
N SER A 57 35.90 -5.71 -23.68
CA SER A 57 35.63 -4.37 -24.28
C SER A 57 34.96 -4.35 -25.66
N TYR A 58 33.89 -3.55 -25.75
CA TYR A 58 33.47 -2.53 -26.76
C TYR A 58 33.57 -2.68 -28.31
N TYR A 59 32.41 -2.39 -28.94
CA TYR A 59 32.07 -1.62 -30.16
C TYR A 59 32.99 -1.58 -31.42
N SER A 60 32.34 -1.90 -32.56
CA SER A 60 32.14 -1.04 -33.75
C SER A 60 32.56 -1.61 -35.12
N SER A 61 31.64 -1.43 -36.07
CA SER A 61 31.84 -1.11 -37.50
C SER A 61 32.30 -2.17 -38.51
N ILE A 62 31.61 -2.11 -39.65
CA ILE A 62 31.73 -2.82 -40.93
C ILE A 62 33.01 -2.35 -41.68
N PRO A 63 33.58 -3.11 -42.63
CA PRO A 63 33.21 -2.92 -44.05
C PRO A 63 33.21 -4.19 -44.93
N ARG A 64 32.65 -4.03 -46.14
CA ARG A 64 32.40 -4.98 -47.24
C ARG A 64 33.65 -5.39 -48.04
N GLU A 65 33.62 -6.58 -48.66
CA GLU A 65 33.93 -6.91 -50.09
C GLU A 65 33.31 -8.31 -50.41
N LEU A 66 32.34 -8.44 -51.35
CA LEU A 66 32.41 -8.85 -52.79
C LEU A 66 32.69 -10.37 -53.00
N ILE A 67 32.07 -11.20 -53.87
CA ILE A 67 31.01 -11.20 -54.91
C ILE A 67 30.61 -12.67 -55.17
N TYR A 68 29.32 -12.94 -55.45
CA TYR A 68 28.74 -13.79 -56.53
C TYR A 68 27.22 -13.84 -56.23
N GLY A 69 26.23 -13.57 -57.07
CA GLY A 69 26.07 -13.21 -58.48
C GLY A 69 24.59 -13.52 -58.83
N ALA A 70 23.90 -12.60 -59.54
CA ALA A 70 22.55 -12.68 -60.14
C ALA A 70 21.33 -12.64 -59.15
N SER A 71 20.79 -11.47 -58.78
CA SER A 71 19.88 -10.54 -59.50
C SER A 71 18.43 -11.04 -59.63
N ASN A 72 17.38 -10.30 -59.28
CA ASN A 72 17.24 -9.05 -58.56
C ASN A 72 15.76 -8.94 -58.12
N ASN A 73 15.59 -8.62 -56.85
CA ASN A 73 14.61 -7.71 -56.26
C ASN A 73 13.12 -7.83 -56.58
N GLY A 74 12.35 -8.07 -55.51
CA GLY A 74 11.81 -6.89 -54.81
C GLY A 74 10.31 -6.93 -54.52
N ALA A 75 9.95 -7.56 -53.41
CA ALA A 75 8.74 -7.25 -52.63
C ALA A 75 8.83 -5.78 -52.09
N PRO A 76 7.80 -5.18 -51.44
CA PRO A 76 7.34 -5.67 -50.12
C PRO A 76 5.90 -5.31 -49.68
N ALA A 77 5.61 -5.82 -48.48
CA ALA A 77 4.67 -5.32 -47.46
C ALA A 77 3.25 -5.89 -47.46
N SER A 78 2.99 -6.73 -46.44
CA SER A 78 1.77 -6.64 -45.65
C SER A 78 1.96 -7.30 -44.28
N SER A 79 1.67 -6.56 -43.21
CA SER A 79 1.02 -7.11 -42.02
C SER A 79 -0.01 -6.09 -41.54
N GLY A 80 -1.25 -6.52 -41.35
CA GLY A 80 -2.29 -5.66 -40.77
C GLY A 80 -3.74 -5.92 -41.22
N PHE A 81 -4.38 -6.93 -40.62
CA PHE A 81 -5.78 -6.91 -40.12
C PHE A 81 -7.04 -7.09 -41.05
N PHE A 82 -7.76 -8.19 -40.74
CA PHE A 82 -9.20 -8.56 -40.86
C PHE A 82 -9.89 -8.88 -42.22
N PRO A 83 -10.87 -9.82 -42.23
CA PRO A 83 -11.01 -10.81 -43.31
C PRO A 83 -12.38 -10.82 -44.01
N GLY A 84 -12.39 -11.17 -45.30
CA GLY A 84 -13.60 -11.45 -46.08
C GLY A 84 -13.31 -12.48 -47.19
N PHE A 85 -13.89 -13.67 -47.03
CA PHE A 85 -13.97 -14.78 -47.99
C PHE A 85 -14.62 -14.33 -49.33
N ASN A 86 -14.42 -14.92 -50.52
CA ASN A 86 -14.30 -16.34 -50.86
C ASN A 86 -13.79 -16.55 -52.31
N PHE A 87 -13.48 -17.81 -52.62
CA PHE A 87 -12.71 -18.40 -53.71
C PHE A 87 -13.24 -18.28 -55.17
N ASN A 88 -12.26 -18.34 -56.10
CA ASN A 88 -12.24 -18.79 -57.52
C ASN A 88 -12.89 -20.22 -57.66
N PRO A 89 -13.17 -20.84 -58.85
CA PRO A 89 -12.22 -20.87 -59.95
C PRO A 89 -12.65 -21.16 -61.43
N PHE A 90 -11.66 -20.90 -62.31
CA PHE A 90 -11.16 -21.73 -63.42
C PHE A 90 -11.64 -21.56 -64.89
N PHE A 91 -10.60 -21.30 -65.72
CA PHE A 91 -10.31 -21.77 -67.10
C PHE A 91 -11.23 -21.31 -68.25
N LYS A 92 -10.78 -20.99 -69.47
CA LYS A 92 -9.57 -21.37 -70.23
C LYS A 92 -9.46 -20.51 -71.52
N ASP A 93 -8.23 -20.23 -71.94
CA ASP A 93 -7.72 -20.35 -73.32
C ASP A 93 -8.38 -19.57 -74.50
N ILE A 94 -7.69 -18.57 -75.08
CA ILE A 94 -6.77 -18.72 -76.24
C ILE A 94 -6.39 -17.35 -76.87
N GLN A 95 -5.07 -17.23 -77.07
CA GLN A 95 -4.23 -16.48 -78.04
C GLN A 95 -4.95 -15.80 -79.23
N ALA A 96 -4.51 -14.68 -79.84
CA ALA A 96 -3.18 -14.26 -80.30
C ALA A 96 -3.27 -12.80 -80.83
N ILE A 97 -2.33 -11.90 -80.49
CA ILE A 97 -1.23 -11.35 -81.33
C ILE A 97 -1.61 -10.19 -82.30
N VAL A 98 -1.08 -9.00 -81.96
CA VAL A 98 -0.54 -7.88 -82.78
C VAL A 98 -1.51 -6.87 -83.47
N PRO A 99 -1.38 -5.55 -83.15
CA PRO A 99 -1.88 -4.42 -83.97
C PRO A 99 -0.73 -3.85 -84.84
N PRO A 100 -0.86 -2.75 -85.61
CA PRO A 100 -2.02 -1.93 -85.99
C PRO A 100 -2.10 -1.68 -87.52
N MET A 101 -3.19 -1.09 -88.02
CA MET A 101 -3.13 -0.09 -89.10
C MET A 101 -4.51 0.57 -89.23
N GLY A 102 -4.50 1.91 -89.29
CA GLY A 102 -5.70 2.73 -89.31
C GLY A 102 -6.20 3.05 -90.71
N GLU A 103 -7.14 4.00 -90.68
CA GLU A 103 -7.65 4.85 -91.76
C GLU A 103 -8.79 4.25 -92.61
N GLY A 104 -10.00 4.73 -92.29
CA GLY A 104 -10.90 5.41 -93.24
C GLY A 104 -11.50 4.62 -94.39
N GLU A 105 -12.83 4.45 -94.37
CA GLU A 105 -13.73 5.15 -95.30
C GLU A 105 -15.20 4.76 -95.04
N LEU A 106 -16.05 5.78 -94.93
CA LEU A 106 -17.51 5.67 -94.99
C LEU A 106 -17.95 5.65 -96.45
N SER A 107 -18.75 4.68 -96.88
CA SER A 107 -19.74 4.90 -97.93
C SER A 107 -20.87 3.87 -97.96
N THR A 108 -22.06 4.40 -97.64
CA THR A 108 -23.41 4.13 -98.15
C THR A 108 -23.78 2.75 -98.70
N SER A 109 -24.77 2.11 -98.06
CA SER A 109 -26.00 1.64 -98.74
C SER A 109 -27.05 1.21 -97.72
N ALA A 110 -28.24 1.82 -97.80
CA ALA A 110 -29.40 1.48 -96.99
C ALA A 110 -29.88 0.05 -97.31
N ALA A 111 -29.94 -0.80 -96.28
CA ALA A 111 -30.62 -2.09 -96.32
C ALA A 111 -31.61 -2.17 -95.14
N ARG A 112 -32.86 -1.76 -95.43
CA ARG A 112 -34.14 -2.28 -94.92
C ARG A 112 -34.13 -2.87 -93.49
N ILE A 113 -34.66 -2.11 -92.53
CA ILE A 113 -35.04 -2.59 -91.19
C ILE A 113 -36.14 -3.65 -91.34
N ILE A 114 -35.86 -4.88 -90.93
CA ILE A 114 -36.89 -5.90 -90.67
C ILE A 114 -37.32 -5.67 -89.22
N SER A 115 -38.57 -5.24 -88.98
CA SER A 115 -39.06 -5.12 -87.60
C SER A 115 -39.17 -6.51 -86.99
N ASP A 116 -38.78 -6.66 -85.73
CA ASP A 116 -38.92 -7.92 -85.00
C ASP A 116 -40.39 -8.34 -84.91
N VAL A 117 -40.69 -9.54 -85.39
CA VAL A 117 -42.04 -10.14 -85.39
C VAL A 117 -42.10 -11.42 -84.56
N PHE A 118 -41.00 -11.82 -83.90
CA PHE A 118 -40.97 -13.01 -83.07
C PHE A 118 -41.31 -12.66 -81.63
N ALA A 119 -42.11 -13.51 -80.99
CA ALA A 119 -42.44 -13.34 -79.57
C ALA A 119 -41.32 -13.90 -78.69
N PRO A 120 -41.07 -13.31 -77.51
CA PRO A 120 -40.07 -13.81 -76.57
C PRO A 120 -40.43 -15.22 -76.10
N THR A 121 -39.43 -16.08 -75.88
CA THR A 121 -39.59 -17.46 -75.36
C THR A 121 -38.77 -17.64 -74.08
N VAL A 122 -39.20 -18.48 -73.14
CA VAL A 122 -38.45 -18.73 -71.89
C VAL A 122 -37.27 -19.67 -72.15
N ARG A 123 -36.07 -19.24 -71.80
CA ARG A 123 -34.81 -20.01 -71.86
C ARG A 123 -34.51 -20.75 -70.57
N SER A 124 -34.85 -20.18 -69.42
CA SER A 124 -34.65 -20.82 -68.12
C SER A 124 -35.67 -20.38 -67.09
N PHE A 125 -35.92 -21.27 -66.14
CA PHE A 125 -36.79 -21.07 -64.97
C PHE A 125 -36.00 -21.47 -63.72
N SER A 126 -36.05 -20.63 -62.68
CA SER A 126 -35.42 -20.87 -61.38
C SER A 126 -36.44 -20.61 -60.26
N PRO A 127 -36.65 -21.50 -59.26
CA PRO A 127 -36.06 -22.84 -59.12
C PRO A 127 -36.26 -23.69 -60.38
N SER A 128 -35.34 -24.60 -60.69
CA SER A 128 -35.44 -25.36 -61.94
C SER A 128 -36.76 -26.13 -62.02
N ASP A 129 -37.34 -26.20 -63.23
CA ASP A 129 -38.62 -26.85 -63.47
C ASP A 129 -38.62 -28.31 -62.97
N GLY A 130 -39.62 -28.70 -62.18
CA GLY A 130 -39.74 -29.99 -61.52
C GLY A 130 -38.84 -30.21 -60.29
N SER A 131 -38.11 -29.21 -59.80
CA SER A 131 -37.18 -29.38 -58.67
C SER A 131 -37.88 -29.69 -57.34
N SER A 132 -37.21 -30.45 -56.48
CA SER A 132 -37.64 -30.73 -55.10
C SER A 132 -36.67 -30.16 -54.06
N ASN A 133 -37.13 -30.00 -52.82
CA ASN A 133 -36.38 -29.42 -51.70
C ASN A 133 -36.03 -27.93 -51.86
N VAL A 134 -36.89 -27.18 -52.53
CA VAL A 134 -36.75 -25.72 -52.64
C VAL A 134 -36.96 -25.06 -51.28
N ALA A 135 -36.11 -24.08 -50.94
CA ALA A 135 -36.22 -23.34 -49.70
C ALA A 135 -37.50 -22.48 -49.69
N LEU A 136 -38.07 -22.25 -48.51
CA LEU A 136 -39.41 -21.65 -48.38
C LEU A 136 -39.48 -20.18 -48.78
N ALA A 137 -38.35 -19.48 -48.89
CA ALA A 137 -38.23 -18.05 -49.19
C ALA A 137 -37.52 -17.77 -50.52
N THR A 138 -37.64 -18.67 -51.50
CA THR A 138 -36.94 -18.55 -52.80
C THR A 138 -37.72 -17.68 -53.80
N ASN A 139 -37.02 -16.75 -54.46
CA ASN A 139 -37.52 -16.00 -55.61
C ASN A 139 -37.69 -16.89 -56.84
N ILE A 140 -38.71 -16.60 -57.64
CA ILE A 140 -38.99 -17.26 -58.91
C ILE A 140 -38.48 -16.38 -60.05
N VAL A 141 -37.63 -16.92 -60.92
CA VAL A 141 -36.95 -16.17 -61.99
C VAL A 141 -37.14 -16.85 -63.33
N LEU A 142 -37.60 -16.10 -64.33
CA LEU A 142 -37.71 -16.52 -65.73
C LEU A 142 -36.75 -15.69 -66.58
N THR A 143 -35.90 -16.33 -67.38
CA THR A 143 -35.06 -15.64 -68.38
C THR A 143 -35.58 -15.95 -69.76
N PHE A 144 -35.83 -14.90 -70.56
CA PHE A 144 -36.40 -14.96 -71.90
C PHE A 144 -35.32 -14.93 -73.00
N SER A 145 -35.73 -15.19 -74.24
CA SER A 145 -34.85 -15.28 -75.41
C SER A 145 -34.28 -13.95 -75.87
N GLU A 146 -34.82 -12.86 -75.36
CA GLU A 146 -34.56 -11.48 -75.74
C GLU A 146 -35.00 -10.53 -74.59
N PRO A 147 -34.64 -9.23 -74.64
CA PRO A 147 -35.07 -8.25 -73.65
C PRO A 147 -36.59 -8.11 -73.58
N VAL A 148 -37.15 -8.19 -72.36
CA VAL A 148 -38.60 -8.16 -72.11
C VAL A 148 -38.96 -7.03 -71.15
N LYS A 149 -40.21 -6.59 -71.24
CA LYS A 149 -40.82 -5.61 -70.33
C LYS A 149 -42.22 -6.07 -69.90
N ALA A 150 -42.76 -5.36 -68.91
CA ALA A 150 -44.11 -5.57 -68.44
C ALA A 150 -45.13 -5.39 -69.58
N GLY A 151 -45.99 -6.39 -69.77
CA GLY A 151 -47.18 -6.29 -70.62
C GLY A 151 -48.42 -5.94 -69.79
N ALA A 152 -49.55 -6.56 -70.13
CA ALA A 152 -50.82 -6.39 -69.42
C ALA A 152 -51.32 -7.75 -68.88
N GLY A 153 -51.74 -7.79 -67.61
CA GLY A 153 -52.35 -8.98 -66.98
C GLY A 153 -51.77 -9.32 -65.61
N LYS A 154 -51.99 -10.57 -65.18
CA LYS A 154 -51.53 -11.10 -63.89
C LYS A 154 -50.65 -12.34 -64.06
N ILE A 155 -49.71 -12.51 -63.14
CA ILE A 155 -48.91 -13.72 -62.96
C ILE A 155 -49.38 -14.40 -61.67
N GLU A 156 -49.61 -15.70 -61.70
CA GLU A 156 -50.18 -16.44 -60.57
C GLU A 156 -49.31 -17.63 -60.17
N ILE A 157 -49.25 -17.91 -58.88
CA ILE A 157 -48.63 -19.10 -58.29
C ILE A 157 -49.76 -19.95 -57.70
N HIS A 158 -49.82 -21.22 -58.09
CA HIS A 158 -50.83 -22.17 -57.64
C HIS A 158 -50.18 -23.26 -56.80
N SER A 159 -50.84 -23.71 -55.73
CA SER A 159 -50.39 -24.86 -54.95
C SER A 159 -51.05 -26.15 -55.44
N GLY A 160 -50.28 -27.22 -55.57
CA GLY A 160 -50.72 -28.58 -55.88
C GLY A 160 -50.91 -28.90 -57.36
N SER A 161 -51.47 -27.98 -58.16
CA SER A 161 -51.58 -28.13 -59.63
C SER A 161 -51.67 -26.77 -60.34
N ALA A 162 -51.34 -26.72 -61.64
CA ALA A 162 -51.39 -25.50 -62.47
C ALA A 162 -52.78 -24.85 -62.62
N THR A 163 -53.85 -25.58 -62.32
CA THR A 163 -55.24 -25.07 -62.28
C THR A 163 -55.82 -25.08 -60.87
N GLY A 164 -54.98 -25.35 -59.86
CA GLY A 164 -55.36 -25.45 -58.45
C GLY A 164 -55.62 -24.09 -57.81
N ALA A 165 -55.79 -24.09 -56.48
CA ALA A 165 -56.00 -22.86 -55.73
C ALA A 165 -54.82 -21.89 -55.94
N VAL A 166 -55.15 -20.64 -56.26
CA VAL A 166 -54.17 -19.54 -56.35
C VAL A 166 -53.60 -19.33 -54.95
N PHE A 167 -52.32 -19.66 -54.79
CA PHE A 167 -51.55 -19.35 -53.58
C PHE A 167 -51.25 -17.86 -53.52
N GLU A 168 -50.84 -17.28 -54.65
CA GLU A 168 -50.58 -15.84 -54.78
C GLU A 168 -50.76 -15.34 -56.23
N SER A 169 -51.18 -14.07 -56.41
CA SER A 169 -51.47 -13.47 -57.72
C SER A 169 -50.93 -12.04 -57.76
N PHE A 170 -50.18 -11.70 -58.81
CA PHE A 170 -49.45 -10.45 -58.97
C PHE A 170 -49.89 -9.72 -60.23
N ASN A 171 -50.31 -8.45 -60.10
CA ASN A 171 -50.55 -7.59 -61.27
C ASN A 171 -49.21 -7.07 -61.81
N VAL A 172 -48.89 -7.40 -63.06
CA VAL A 172 -47.57 -7.12 -63.65
C VAL A 172 -47.27 -5.61 -63.73
N ALA A 173 -48.29 -4.78 -63.94
CA ALA A 173 -48.09 -3.34 -64.12
C ALA A 173 -47.88 -2.57 -62.80
N THR A 174 -48.30 -3.14 -61.66
CA THR A 174 -48.35 -2.41 -60.37
C THR A 174 -47.66 -3.12 -59.21
N SER A 175 -47.29 -4.39 -59.35
CA SER A 175 -46.65 -5.13 -58.26
C SER A 175 -45.19 -4.72 -58.08
N SER A 176 -44.82 -4.28 -56.87
CA SER A 176 -43.42 -4.03 -56.49
C SER A 176 -42.61 -5.32 -56.28
N ARG A 177 -43.26 -6.49 -56.34
CA ARG A 177 -42.64 -7.82 -56.22
C ARG A 177 -42.34 -8.47 -57.57
N ILE A 178 -42.67 -7.79 -58.66
CA ILE A 178 -42.27 -8.16 -60.01
C ILE A 178 -41.23 -7.15 -60.48
N SER A 179 -40.14 -7.65 -61.03
CA SER A 179 -39.13 -6.82 -61.68
C SER A 179 -38.71 -7.40 -63.02
N PHE A 180 -38.47 -6.51 -63.98
CA PHE A 180 -37.92 -6.83 -65.30
C PHE A 180 -36.55 -6.16 -65.45
N SER A 181 -35.54 -6.93 -65.84
CA SER A 181 -34.20 -6.41 -66.12
C SER A 181 -33.59 -7.17 -67.30
N GLY A 182 -33.36 -6.45 -68.41
CA GLY A 182 -32.93 -7.06 -69.67
C GLY A 182 -33.92 -8.13 -70.13
N SER A 183 -33.46 -9.38 -70.24
CA SER A 183 -34.29 -10.53 -70.62
C SER A 183 -34.88 -11.29 -69.42
N THR A 184 -34.77 -10.78 -68.19
CA THR A 184 -35.14 -11.52 -66.97
C THR A 184 -36.36 -10.91 -66.27
N LEU A 185 -37.27 -11.78 -65.85
CA LEU A 185 -38.40 -11.52 -64.96
C LEU A 185 -38.13 -12.20 -63.61
N THR A 186 -38.21 -11.44 -62.52
CA THR A 186 -38.12 -11.96 -61.15
C THR A 186 -39.43 -11.71 -60.40
N ILE A 187 -39.93 -12.72 -59.71
CA ILE A 187 -41.14 -12.74 -58.87
C ILE A 187 -40.71 -13.11 -57.44
N ASP A 188 -41.05 -12.27 -56.48
CA ASP A 188 -40.76 -12.45 -55.05
C ASP A 188 -42.06 -12.70 -54.26
N PRO A 189 -42.36 -13.96 -53.87
CA PRO A 189 -43.60 -14.30 -53.14
C PRO A 189 -43.70 -13.64 -51.76
N VAL A 190 -44.86 -13.09 -51.40
CA VAL A 190 -45.05 -12.40 -50.10
C VAL A 190 -45.20 -13.40 -48.95
N LYS A 191 -45.71 -14.61 -49.24
CA LYS A 191 -45.86 -15.68 -48.23
C LYS A 191 -44.75 -16.71 -48.37
N ASN A 192 -44.12 -17.08 -47.26
CA ASN A 192 -43.26 -18.27 -47.22
C ASN A 192 -44.06 -19.48 -47.73
N LEU A 193 -43.43 -20.22 -48.65
CA LEU A 193 -44.00 -21.45 -49.19
C LEU A 193 -44.14 -22.47 -48.06
N SER A 194 -45.15 -23.34 -48.14
CA SER A 194 -45.40 -24.38 -47.12
C SER A 194 -44.46 -25.57 -47.32
N ASN A 195 -44.04 -26.25 -46.25
CA ASN A 195 -43.20 -27.46 -46.33
C ASN A 195 -43.86 -28.57 -47.16
N ASN A 196 -43.04 -29.36 -47.86
CA ASN A 196 -43.44 -30.50 -48.69
C ASN A 196 -44.62 -30.25 -49.67
N THR A 197 -44.69 -29.05 -50.23
CA THR A 197 -45.81 -28.60 -51.10
C THR A 197 -45.31 -28.31 -52.52
N GLN A 198 -46.04 -28.79 -53.54
CA GLN A 198 -45.78 -28.51 -54.96
C GLN A 198 -46.40 -27.17 -55.36
N TYR A 199 -45.68 -26.32 -56.10
CA TYR A 199 -46.13 -25.03 -56.60
C TYR A 199 -45.95 -24.93 -58.11
N PHE A 200 -46.90 -24.30 -58.80
CA PHE A 200 -46.94 -24.08 -60.25
C PHE A 200 -47.01 -22.58 -60.55
N VAL A 201 -46.23 -22.11 -61.53
CA VAL A 201 -46.16 -20.70 -61.93
C VAL A 201 -46.82 -20.50 -63.28
N THR A 202 -47.84 -19.64 -63.32
CA THR A 202 -48.70 -19.40 -64.48
C THR A 202 -48.59 -17.96 -64.97
N LEU A 203 -48.19 -17.78 -66.23
CA LEU A 203 -48.16 -16.50 -66.93
C LEU A 203 -49.20 -16.52 -68.05
N SER A 204 -50.16 -15.60 -68.03
CA SER A 204 -51.13 -15.45 -69.12
C SER A 204 -50.50 -14.82 -70.37
N LYS A 205 -51.04 -15.10 -71.57
CA LYS A 205 -50.60 -14.46 -72.81
C LYS A 205 -50.62 -12.94 -72.69
N GLY A 206 -49.52 -12.28 -73.07
CA GLY A 206 -49.41 -10.81 -73.03
C GLY A 206 -49.03 -10.21 -71.68
N THR A 207 -48.83 -11.03 -70.63
CA THR A 207 -48.28 -10.56 -69.34
C THR A 207 -46.82 -10.11 -69.46
N VAL A 208 -46.08 -10.70 -70.39
CA VAL A 208 -44.72 -10.32 -70.76
C VAL A 208 -44.70 -10.00 -72.25
N VAL A 209 -44.08 -8.87 -72.62
CA VAL A 209 -43.88 -8.44 -74.01
C VAL A 209 -42.41 -8.11 -74.25
N ASP A 210 -41.93 -8.26 -75.47
CA ASP A 210 -40.60 -7.74 -75.83
C ASP A 210 -40.60 -6.20 -75.90
N LEU A 211 -39.44 -5.60 -76.22
CA LEU A 211 -39.32 -4.14 -76.31
C LEU A 211 -40.11 -3.53 -77.48
N VAL A 212 -40.35 -4.29 -78.55
CA VAL A 212 -41.05 -3.89 -79.79
C VAL A 212 -42.57 -4.11 -79.69
N GLY A 213 -43.03 -4.94 -78.76
CA GLY A 213 -44.43 -5.18 -78.42
C GLY A 213 -44.96 -6.60 -78.70
N ASN A 214 -44.13 -7.57 -79.12
CA ASN A 214 -44.65 -8.93 -79.33
C ASN A 214 -44.89 -9.62 -77.98
N SER A 215 -46.06 -10.26 -77.84
CA SER A 215 -46.51 -10.85 -76.58
C SER A 215 -46.03 -12.28 -76.40
N TYR A 216 -45.44 -12.58 -75.23
CA TYR A 216 -45.20 -13.96 -74.82
C TYR A 216 -46.53 -14.73 -74.82
N ALA A 217 -46.50 -15.95 -75.34
CA ALA A 217 -47.67 -16.81 -75.48
C ALA A 217 -48.30 -17.23 -74.13
N GLY A 218 -47.54 -17.10 -73.04
CA GLY A 218 -47.92 -17.56 -71.70
C GLY A 218 -47.42 -18.98 -71.40
N THR A 219 -47.48 -19.38 -70.13
CA THR A 219 -47.12 -20.73 -69.65
C THR A 219 -47.91 -21.08 -68.39
N SER A 220 -48.07 -22.37 -68.12
CA SER A 220 -48.59 -22.93 -66.87
C SER A 220 -47.85 -24.18 -66.43
N THR A 221 -46.70 -24.47 -67.06
CA THR A 221 -46.03 -25.77 -66.94
C THR A 221 -44.87 -25.77 -65.95
N TYR A 222 -44.40 -24.60 -65.50
CA TYR A 222 -43.24 -24.49 -64.63
C TYR A 222 -43.60 -24.76 -63.17
N ASP A 223 -42.98 -25.75 -62.54
CA ASP A 223 -43.31 -26.17 -61.18
C ASP A 223 -42.10 -26.54 -60.30
N PHE A 224 -42.30 -26.62 -58.98
CA PHE A 224 -41.29 -27.05 -57.99
C PHE A 224 -41.90 -27.46 -56.64
N ARG A 225 -41.14 -28.18 -55.79
CA ARG A 225 -41.55 -28.68 -54.45
C ARG A 225 -40.59 -28.25 -53.33
N THR A 226 -41.14 -27.87 -52.17
CA THR A 226 -40.38 -27.54 -50.95
C THR A 226 -39.99 -28.77 -50.10
N PHE A 227 -39.04 -28.65 -49.16
CA PHE A 227 -38.47 -29.78 -48.38
C PHE A 227 -39.40 -30.37 -47.29
N ALA A 228 -39.13 -31.60 -46.81
CA ALA A 228 -39.84 -32.27 -45.70
C ALA A 228 -39.08 -32.15 -44.36
N GLY A 229 -39.74 -31.78 -43.26
CA GLY A 229 -39.12 -31.52 -41.94
C GLY A 229 -38.84 -32.77 -41.08
N ASP A 230 -38.10 -32.59 -39.97
CA ASP A 230 -37.71 -33.64 -39.00
C ASP A 230 -38.87 -34.10 -38.09
N ILE A 231 -38.97 -35.41 -37.85
CA ILE A 231 -40.07 -36.09 -37.14
C ILE A 231 -39.61 -37.09 -36.06
N VAL A 232 -38.32 -37.25 -35.82
CA VAL A 232 -37.79 -38.21 -34.84
C VAL A 232 -37.71 -37.55 -33.47
N ALA A 233 -38.21 -38.21 -32.42
CA ALA A 233 -38.15 -37.68 -31.06
C ALA A 233 -36.79 -37.96 -30.37
N PRO A 234 -36.32 -37.07 -29.48
CA PRO A 234 -35.07 -37.26 -28.76
C PRO A 234 -35.15 -38.44 -27.79
N THR A 235 -34.03 -39.12 -27.54
CA THR A 235 -33.88 -40.23 -26.56
C THR A 235 -32.70 -39.97 -25.61
N VAL A 236 -32.72 -40.50 -24.38
CA VAL A 236 -31.62 -40.30 -23.42
C VAL A 236 -30.48 -41.28 -23.69
N ARG A 237 -29.24 -40.77 -23.75
CA ARG A 237 -28.00 -41.52 -23.92
C ARG A 237 -27.29 -41.83 -22.60
N SER A 238 -27.38 -40.94 -21.60
CA SER A 238 -26.74 -41.13 -20.30
C SER A 238 -27.38 -40.30 -19.21
N PHE A 239 -27.18 -40.76 -17.97
CA PHE A 239 -27.57 -40.11 -16.72
C PHE A 239 -26.33 -39.81 -15.86
N THR A 240 -26.34 -38.68 -15.18
CA THR A 240 -25.39 -38.35 -14.10
C THR A 240 -26.18 -37.85 -12.90
N PRO A 241 -26.08 -38.48 -11.71
CA PRO A 241 -25.41 -39.75 -11.44
C PRO A 241 -25.89 -40.89 -12.34
N SER A 242 -25.06 -41.91 -12.55
CA SER A 242 -25.46 -43.09 -13.33
C SER A 242 -26.70 -43.76 -12.72
N ASP A 243 -27.57 -44.28 -13.58
CA ASP A 243 -28.76 -45.01 -13.17
C ASP A 243 -28.42 -46.21 -12.26
N GLY A 244 -29.12 -46.34 -11.13
CA GLY A 244 -28.89 -47.35 -10.08
C GLY A 244 -27.64 -47.14 -9.21
N SER A 245 -26.94 -46.00 -9.31
CA SER A 245 -25.70 -45.77 -8.55
C SER A 245 -25.94 -45.61 -7.05
N THR A 246 -24.96 -46.00 -6.23
CA THR A 246 -24.96 -45.80 -4.77
C THR A 246 -23.83 -44.86 -4.34
N ASN A 247 -23.92 -44.31 -3.13
CA ASN A 247 -22.94 -43.37 -2.56
C ASN A 247 -22.85 -42.04 -3.31
N VAL A 248 -23.99 -41.57 -3.83
CA VAL A 248 -24.09 -40.25 -4.46
C VAL A 248 -23.97 -39.14 -3.40
N ALA A 249 -23.17 -38.12 -3.71
CA ALA A 249 -23.00 -36.94 -2.85
C ALA A 249 -24.30 -36.14 -2.73
N LEU A 250 -24.54 -35.53 -1.57
CA LEU A 250 -25.83 -34.92 -1.26
C LEU A 250 -26.15 -33.65 -2.08
N ALA A 251 -25.13 -32.98 -2.62
CA ALA A 251 -25.24 -31.75 -3.40
C ALA A 251 -25.00 -31.96 -4.90
N THR A 252 -25.33 -33.15 -5.43
CA THR A 252 -25.06 -33.47 -6.83
C THR A 252 -26.12 -32.89 -7.76
N ASN A 253 -25.69 -32.36 -8.90
CA ASN A 253 -26.59 -32.03 -10.01
C ASN A 253 -27.01 -33.32 -10.73
N ILE A 254 -28.25 -33.32 -11.22
CA ILE A 254 -28.81 -34.40 -12.03
C ILE A 254 -28.77 -33.99 -13.49
N ILE A 255 -28.13 -34.77 -14.35
CA ILE A 255 -27.90 -34.44 -15.76
C ILE A 255 -28.37 -35.58 -16.66
N LEU A 256 -29.18 -35.24 -17.66
CA LEU A 256 -29.61 -36.14 -18.74
C LEU A 256 -29.01 -35.66 -20.06
N THR A 257 -28.33 -36.55 -20.78
CA THR A 257 -27.79 -36.26 -22.12
C THR A 257 -28.63 -36.97 -23.18
N PHE A 258 -29.11 -36.24 -24.19
CA PHE A 258 -30.03 -36.73 -25.23
C PHE A 258 -29.32 -37.08 -26.55
N SER A 259 -30.05 -37.76 -27.45
CA SER A 259 -29.57 -38.21 -28.76
C SER A 259 -29.34 -37.09 -29.78
N GLU A 260 -29.90 -35.91 -29.51
CA GLU A 260 -29.91 -34.73 -30.36
C GLU A 260 -30.14 -33.48 -29.49
N SER A 261 -30.09 -32.29 -30.12
CA SER A 261 -30.25 -31.04 -29.39
C SER A 261 -31.68 -30.86 -28.89
N VAL A 262 -31.80 -30.50 -27.62
CA VAL A 262 -33.07 -30.40 -26.91
C VAL A 262 -33.33 -28.99 -26.39
N LYS A 263 -34.62 -28.68 -26.24
CA LYS A 263 -35.13 -27.45 -25.66
C LYS A 263 -36.25 -27.74 -24.67
N ALA A 264 -36.56 -26.74 -23.86
CA ALA A 264 -37.68 -26.80 -22.92
C ALA A 264 -39.01 -27.05 -23.65
N GLY A 265 -39.79 -28.00 -23.13
CA GLY A 265 -41.18 -28.20 -23.50
C GLY A 265 -42.13 -27.60 -22.45
N SER A 266 -43.13 -28.35 -22.05
CA SER A 266 -44.10 -27.96 -21.02
C SER A 266 -44.32 -29.08 -20.00
N GLY A 267 -44.43 -28.74 -18.72
CA GLY A 267 -44.72 -29.70 -17.65
C GLY A 267 -43.79 -29.56 -16.46
N VAL A 268 -43.78 -30.58 -15.60
CA VAL A 268 -42.94 -30.66 -14.40
C VAL A 268 -41.99 -31.85 -14.46
N ILE A 269 -40.82 -31.69 -13.84
CA ILE A 269 -39.85 -32.75 -13.54
C ILE A 269 -39.87 -32.94 -12.03
N GLU A 270 -39.99 -34.18 -11.55
CA GLU A 270 -40.09 -34.47 -10.12
C GLU A 270 -38.98 -35.42 -9.65
N ILE A 271 -38.52 -35.21 -8.42
CA ILE A 271 -37.60 -36.09 -7.72
C ILE A 271 -38.38 -36.71 -6.56
N HIS A 272 -38.47 -38.03 -6.51
CA HIS A 272 -39.18 -38.79 -5.48
C HIS A 272 -38.21 -39.53 -4.58
N SER A 273 -38.52 -39.65 -3.29
CA SER A 273 -37.76 -40.48 -2.36
C SER A 273 -38.37 -41.88 -2.22
N GLY A 274 -37.51 -42.89 -2.12
CA GLY A 274 -37.85 -44.30 -1.89
C GLY A 274 -38.37 -45.08 -3.11
N SER A 275 -39.23 -44.48 -3.94
CA SER A 275 -39.75 -45.10 -5.17
C SER A 275 -40.18 -44.04 -6.20
N ALA A 276 -40.32 -44.42 -7.48
CA ALA A 276 -40.79 -43.53 -8.55
C ALA A 276 -42.22 -42.98 -8.35
N THR A 277 -43.02 -43.61 -7.48
CA THR A 277 -44.35 -43.13 -7.04
C THR A 277 -44.36 -42.71 -5.58
N GLY A 278 -43.17 -42.51 -4.99
CA GLY A 278 -42.95 -42.15 -3.60
C GLY A 278 -43.26 -40.68 -3.32
N ALA A 279 -42.94 -40.23 -2.10
CA ALA A 279 -43.11 -38.84 -1.74
C ALA A 279 -42.25 -37.94 -2.65
N VAL A 280 -42.86 -36.91 -3.22
CA VAL A 280 -42.14 -35.89 -3.99
C VAL A 280 -41.22 -35.17 -3.02
N PHE A 281 -39.91 -35.32 -3.24
CA PHE A 281 -38.88 -34.56 -2.55
C PHE A 281 -38.83 -33.14 -3.11
N GLU A 282 -38.76 -33.01 -4.45
CA GLU A 282 -38.79 -31.72 -5.15
C GLU A 282 -39.48 -31.83 -6.52
N SER A 283 -40.05 -30.71 -6.99
CA SER A 283 -40.77 -30.61 -8.28
C SER A 283 -40.41 -29.29 -8.98
N PHE A 284 -40.08 -29.36 -10.27
CA PHE A 284 -39.59 -28.24 -11.07
C PHE A 284 -40.45 -28.01 -12.30
N ASN A 285 -41.02 -26.82 -12.44
CA ASN A 285 -41.67 -26.41 -13.69
C ASN A 285 -40.61 -26.07 -14.74
N VAL A 286 -40.61 -26.81 -15.85
CA VAL A 286 -39.58 -26.71 -16.89
C VAL A 286 -39.53 -25.34 -17.55
N ALA A 287 -40.67 -24.62 -17.63
CA ALA A 287 -40.74 -23.32 -18.29
C ALA A 287 -40.26 -22.16 -17.41
N THR A 288 -40.32 -22.30 -16.08
CA THR A 288 -40.11 -21.17 -15.16
C THR A 288 -39.00 -21.40 -14.13
N SER A 289 -38.53 -22.63 -13.94
CA SER A 289 -37.50 -22.93 -12.95
C SER A 289 -36.13 -22.47 -13.43
N SER A 290 -35.44 -21.64 -12.63
CA SER A 290 -34.03 -21.28 -12.86
C SER A 290 -33.05 -22.40 -12.54
N ARG A 291 -33.52 -23.51 -11.96
CA ARG A 291 -32.74 -24.72 -11.64
C ARG A 291 -32.76 -25.77 -12.74
N ILE A 292 -33.46 -25.48 -13.85
CA ILE A 292 -33.51 -26.31 -15.04
C ILE A 292 -32.76 -25.58 -16.15
N ALA A 293 -31.77 -26.24 -16.74
CA ALA A 293 -30.98 -25.68 -17.84
C ALA A 293 -30.90 -26.65 -19.02
N PHE A 294 -31.16 -26.13 -20.23
CA PHE A 294 -30.96 -26.84 -21.48
C PHE A 294 -29.76 -26.25 -22.22
N SER A 295 -28.81 -27.09 -22.63
CA SER A 295 -27.65 -26.67 -23.42
C SER A 295 -27.26 -27.76 -24.41
N GLY A 296 -27.40 -27.49 -25.71
CA GLY A 296 -27.15 -28.47 -26.75
C GLY A 296 -28.00 -29.73 -26.55
N THR A 297 -27.37 -30.86 -26.26
CA THR A 297 -28.02 -32.16 -26.01
C THR A 297 -28.37 -32.41 -24.54
N THR A 298 -28.11 -31.46 -23.64
CA THR A 298 -28.08 -31.75 -22.20
C THR A 298 -29.17 -31.00 -21.44
N LEU A 299 -29.81 -31.70 -20.50
CA LEU A 299 -30.69 -31.16 -19.46
C LEU A 299 -29.99 -31.31 -18.10
N THR A 300 -29.83 -30.20 -17.39
CA THR A 300 -29.32 -30.16 -16.01
C THR A 300 -30.43 -29.75 -15.05
N ILE A 301 -30.54 -30.48 -13.94
CA ILE A 301 -31.44 -30.24 -12.81
C ILE A 301 -30.57 -30.03 -11.57
N ASP A 302 -30.72 -28.89 -10.90
CA ASP A 302 -30.00 -28.50 -9.69
C ASP A 302 -30.96 -28.50 -8.49
N PRO A 303 -30.96 -29.53 -7.63
CA PRO A 303 -31.85 -29.61 -6.46
C PRO A 303 -31.70 -28.41 -5.51
N VAL A 304 -32.81 -27.91 -4.97
CA VAL A 304 -32.80 -26.76 -4.05
C VAL A 304 -32.24 -27.14 -2.69
N ASN A 305 -32.60 -28.32 -2.18
CA ASN A 305 -32.13 -28.86 -0.92
C ASN A 305 -31.11 -29.96 -1.17
N ASN A 306 -30.11 -30.06 -0.29
CA ASN A 306 -29.26 -31.24 -0.23
C ASN A 306 -30.13 -32.49 -0.04
N LEU A 307 -29.80 -33.53 -0.80
CA LEU A 307 -30.42 -34.84 -0.68
C LEU A 307 -30.16 -35.43 0.72
N SER A 308 -31.08 -36.27 1.22
CA SER A 308 -30.95 -36.90 2.54
C SER A 308 -29.96 -38.07 2.51
N ASN A 309 -29.23 -38.31 3.60
CA ASN A 309 -28.31 -39.45 3.72
C ASN A 309 -29.04 -40.80 3.57
N ASN A 310 -28.35 -41.79 3.00
CA ASN A 310 -28.80 -43.18 2.83
C ASN A 310 -30.20 -43.33 2.18
N THR A 311 -30.57 -42.41 1.30
CA THR A 311 -31.91 -42.32 0.69
C THR A 311 -31.83 -42.62 -0.81
N GLN A 312 -32.74 -43.48 -1.29
CA GLN A 312 -32.93 -43.76 -2.72
C GLN A 312 -33.80 -42.65 -3.33
N TYR A 313 -33.40 -42.11 -4.47
CA TYR A 313 -34.14 -41.09 -5.22
C TYR A 313 -34.46 -41.56 -6.63
N PHE A 314 -35.63 -41.18 -7.14
CA PHE A 314 -36.12 -41.47 -8.49
C PHE A 314 -36.48 -40.16 -9.20
N VAL A 315 -36.03 -39.99 -10.44
CA VAL A 315 -36.30 -38.78 -11.24
C VAL A 315 -37.31 -39.09 -12.34
N THR A 316 -38.42 -38.34 -12.34
CA THR A 316 -39.54 -38.56 -13.27
C THR A 316 -39.70 -37.37 -14.22
N LEU A 317 -39.76 -37.67 -15.51
CA LEU A 317 -40.00 -36.71 -16.59
C LEU A 317 -41.24 -37.13 -17.36
N SER A 318 -42.27 -36.28 -17.39
CA SER A 318 -43.47 -36.52 -18.19
C SER A 318 -43.22 -36.30 -19.69
N LYS A 319 -43.97 -36.99 -20.55
CA LYS A 319 -43.95 -36.76 -22.00
C LYS A 319 -44.19 -35.27 -22.31
N GLY A 320 -43.35 -34.68 -23.16
CA GLY A 320 -43.48 -33.28 -23.57
C GLY A 320 -42.78 -32.27 -22.66
N THR A 321 -42.14 -32.71 -21.56
CA THR A 321 -41.25 -31.85 -20.74
C THR A 321 -39.99 -31.45 -21.50
N VAL A 322 -39.50 -32.32 -22.40
CA VAL A 322 -38.34 -32.08 -23.25
C VAL A 322 -38.75 -32.24 -24.71
N LEU A 323 -38.35 -31.28 -25.55
CA LEU A 323 -38.56 -31.29 -27.00
C LEU A 323 -37.21 -31.26 -27.72
N ASP A 324 -37.10 -31.78 -28.94
CA ASP A 324 -36.00 -31.41 -29.83
C ASP A 324 -36.21 -30.00 -30.43
N ILE A 325 -35.26 -29.56 -31.27
CA ILE A 325 -35.37 -28.27 -31.96
C ILE A 325 -36.55 -28.22 -32.94
N ALA A 326 -36.87 -29.34 -33.61
CA ALA A 326 -37.99 -29.48 -34.54
C ALA A 326 -39.38 -29.53 -33.86
N GLY A 327 -39.42 -29.72 -32.54
CA GLY A 327 -40.63 -29.79 -31.72
C GLY A 327 -41.12 -31.21 -31.38
N ASN A 328 -40.39 -32.28 -31.70
CA ASN A 328 -40.82 -33.63 -31.31
C ASN A 328 -40.55 -33.87 -29.82
N SER A 329 -41.50 -34.50 -29.13
CA SER A 329 -41.45 -34.65 -27.66
C SER A 329 -40.73 -35.93 -27.21
N TYR A 330 -39.81 -35.79 -26.25
CA TYR A 330 -39.29 -36.93 -25.49
C TYR A 330 -40.44 -37.69 -24.82
N ALA A 331 -40.37 -39.02 -24.85
CA ALA A 331 -41.40 -39.91 -24.30
C ALA A 331 -41.53 -39.81 -22.77
N GLY A 332 -40.51 -39.30 -22.08
CA GLY A 332 -40.43 -39.26 -20.62
C GLY A 332 -39.66 -40.45 -20.03
N THR A 333 -39.37 -40.40 -18.73
CA THR A 333 -38.78 -41.52 -17.96
C THR A 333 -39.30 -41.50 -16.52
N SER A 334 -39.41 -42.68 -15.91
CA SER A 334 -39.74 -42.85 -14.49
C SER A 334 -38.89 -43.93 -13.82
N THR A 335 -37.85 -44.41 -14.49
CA THR A 335 -37.02 -45.54 -14.02
C THR A 335 -35.65 -45.11 -13.56
N TYR A 336 -35.27 -43.85 -13.80
CA TYR A 336 -33.95 -43.35 -13.44
C TYR A 336 -33.85 -43.13 -11.92
N ASP A 337 -32.91 -43.82 -11.27
CA ASP A 337 -32.73 -43.77 -9.83
C ASP A 337 -31.26 -43.76 -9.35
N PHE A 338 -31.04 -43.39 -8.10
CA PHE A 338 -29.73 -43.45 -7.42
C PHE A 338 -29.88 -43.37 -5.88
N LYS A 339 -28.83 -43.76 -5.13
CA LYS A 339 -28.79 -43.76 -3.66
C LYS A 339 -27.66 -42.91 -3.09
N THR A 340 -27.97 -42.09 -2.09
CA THR A 340 -26.99 -41.22 -1.41
C THR A 340 -26.13 -41.97 -0.38
N ILE A 341 -25.00 -41.35 0.02
CA ILE A 341 -24.03 -41.85 1.02
C ILE A 341 -24.64 -42.16 2.40
N VAL A 342 -24.04 -43.10 3.15
CA VAL A 342 -24.39 -43.40 4.55
C VAL A 342 -23.78 -42.35 5.49
N GLY A 343 -24.55 -41.84 6.46
CA GLY A 343 -24.08 -40.84 7.45
C GLY A 343 -23.28 -41.45 8.61
N ASP A 344 -22.53 -40.60 9.32
CA ASP A 344 -21.73 -40.97 10.50
C ASP A 344 -22.59 -41.28 11.74
N ILE A 345 -22.25 -42.35 12.47
CA ILE A 345 -23.00 -42.91 13.61
C ILE A 345 -22.14 -43.16 14.86
N VAL A 346 -20.84 -42.84 14.83
CA VAL A 346 -19.94 -43.07 15.96
C VAL A 346 -19.96 -41.86 16.87
N ALA A 347 -20.13 -42.04 18.17
CA ALA A 347 -20.09 -40.94 19.12
C ALA A 347 -18.65 -40.55 19.50
N PRO A 348 -18.37 -39.25 19.76
CA PRO A 348 -17.05 -38.79 20.12
C PRO A 348 -16.62 -39.34 21.49
N THR A 349 -15.32 -39.57 21.68
CA THR A 349 -14.70 -40.00 22.96
C THR A 349 -13.56 -39.05 23.35
N VAL A 350 -13.26 -38.87 24.64
CA VAL A 350 -12.15 -37.99 25.07
C VAL A 350 -10.82 -38.71 24.94
N THR A 351 -9.86 -38.10 24.27
CA THR A 351 -8.49 -38.62 24.07
C THR A 351 -7.47 -38.01 25.03
N SER A 352 -7.71 -36.79 25.53
CA SER A 352 -6.82 -36.13 26.49
C SER A 352 -7.50 -34.99 27.27
N PHE A 353 -6.93 -34.69 28.43
CA PHE A 353 -7.32 -33.60 29.32
C PHE A 353 -6.17 -32.60 29.51
N THR A 354 -6.49 -31.32 29.69
CA THR A 354 -5.55 -30.28 30.10
C THR A 354 -6.24 -29.37 31.13
N PRO A 355 -5.77 -29.30 32.38
CA PRO A 355 -4.70 -30.09 32.99
C PRO A 355 -4.86 -31.60 32.84
N ALA A 356 -3.76 -32.35 32.87
CA ALA A 356 -3.83 -33.81 32.81
C ALA A 356 -4.63 -34.37 34.00
N ASP A 357 -5.34 -35.46 33.78
CA ASP A 357 -6.15 -36.13 34.81
C ASP A 357 -5.29 -36.57 36.01
N GLY A 358 -5.74 -36.27 37.23
CA GLY A 358 -5.00 -36.50 38.48
C GLY A 358 -3.79 -35.61 38.73
N SER A 359 -3.57 -34.56 37.91
CA SER A 359 -2.40 -33.67 38.07
C SER A 359 -2.49 -32.79 39.32
N THR A 360 -1.33 -32.38 39.85
CA THR A 360 -1.22 -31.48 41.02
C THR A 360 -0.35 -30.28 40.71
N GLY A 361 -0.50 -29.19 41.46
CA GLY A 361 0.28 -27.97 41.26
C GLY A 361 -0.23 -27.09 40.12
N ILE A 362 -1.50 -27.23 39.76
CA ILE A 362 -2.11 -26.46 38.67
C ILE A 362 -2.33 -25.00 39.10
N ALA A 363 -1.97 -24.05 38.25
CA ALA A 363 -2.22 -22.64 38.53
C ALA A 363 -3.74 -22.37 38.57
N VAL A 364 -4.18 -21.54 39.51
CA VAL A 364 -5.60 -21.31 39.78
C VAL A 364 -6.42 -20.70 38.64
N GLY A 365 -5.76 -20.04 37.68
CA GLY A 365 -6.39 -19.47 36.48
C GLY A 365 -6.21 -20.32 35.21
N THR A 366 -5.90 -21.61 35.35
CA THR A 366 -5.69 -22.50 34.19
C THR A 366 -7.03 -22.86 33.56
N ASN A 367 -7.17 -22.60 32.25
CA ASN A 367 -8.31 -23.08 31.48
C ASN A 367 -8.31 -24.60 31.41
N ILE A 368 -9.50 -25.17 31.40
CA ILE A 368 -9.72 -26.60 31.33
C ILE A 368 -10.04 -26.98 29.89
N SER A 369 -9.41 -28.00 29.35
CA SER A 369 -9.58 -28.41 27.96
C SER A 369 -9.70 -29.93 27.82
N LEU A 370 -10.64 -30.36 26.99
CA LEU A 370 -10.86 -31.76 26.62
C LEU A 370 -10.65 -31.89 25.11
N THR A 371 -9.87 -32.87 24.68
CA THR A 371 -9.71 -33.22 23.25
C THR A 371 -10.47 -34.50 22.96
N PHE A 372 -11.22 -34.52 21.86
CA PHE A 372 -12.07 -35.64 21.45
C PHE A 372 -11.48 -36.41 20.26
N SER A 373 -11.98 -37.62 20.02
CA SER A 373 -11.59 -38.52 18.93
C SER A 373 -11.96 -38.00 17.52
N GLU A 374 -12.82 -36.99 17.46
CA GLU A 374 -13.35 -36.39 16.24
C GLU A 374 -13.83 -34.96 16.51
N SER A 375 -14.29 -34.27 15.46
CA SER A 375 -14.71 -32.87 15.58
C SER A 375 -16.04 -32.76 16.32
N VAL A 376 -16.11 -31.85 17.30
CA VAL A 376 -17.24 -31.71 18.22
C VAL A 376 -17.88 -30.34 18.13
N LYS A 377 -19.16 -30.30 18.51
CA LYS A 377 -19.99 -29.10 18.67
C LYS A 377 -20.72 -29.13 20.01
N ALA A 378 -21.26 -27.97 20.38
CA ALA A 378 -22.12 -27.84 21.55
C ALA A 378 -23.36 -28.75 21.42
N GLY A 379 -23.62 -29.53 22.47
CA GLY A 379 -24.85 -30.31 22.61
C GLY A 379 -25.88 -29.61 23.49
N THR A 380 -26.43 -30.32 24.48
CA THR A 380 -27.42 -29.81 25.44
C THR A 380 -27.08 -30.26 26.85
N GLY A 381 -27.34 -29.43 27.86
CA GLY A 381 -27.16 -29.79 29.28
C GLY A 381 -26.19 -28.87 30.01
N LEU A 382 -25.63 -29.39 31.10
CA LEU A 382 -24.70 -28.68 31.98
C LEU A 382 -23.31 -29.33 31.97
N ILE A 383 -22.30 -28.48 32.13
CA ILE A 383 -20.93 -28.85 32.47
C ILE A 383 -20.63 -28.20 33.82
N GLU A 384 -20.13 -28.96 34.79
CA GLU A 384 -19.94 -28.44 36.15
C GLU A 384 -18.53 -28.70 36.66
N ILE A 385 -18.04 -27.78 37.50
CA ILE A 385 -16.79 -27.92 38.24
C ILE A 385 -17.16 -28.09 39.70
N HIS A 386 -16.70 -29.17 40.33
CA HIS A 386 -16.93 -29.48 41.74
C HIS A 386 -15.61 -29.43 42.52
N SER A 387 -15.70 -29.09 43.81
CA SER A 387 -14.56 -29.14 44.73
C SER A 387 -14.59 -30.42 45.59
N GLY A 388 -13.43 -31.01 45.81
CA GLY A 388 -13.20 -32.15 46.70
C GLY A 388 -13.60 -33.53 46.13
N SER A 389 -14.74 -33.63 45.43
CA SER A 389 -15.19 -34.86 44.76
C SER A 389 -16.12 -34.53 43.57
N ALA A 390 -16.36 -35.49 42.67
CA ALA A 390 -17.30 -35.32 41.55
C ALA A 390 -18.76 -35.07 41.98
N THR A 391 -19.10 -35.36 43.22
CA THR A 391 -20.41 -35.04 43.84
C THR A 391 -20.28 -33.97 44.93
N GLY A 392 -19.15 -33.27 44.97
CA GLY A 392 -18.85 -32.23 45.94
C GLY A 392 -19.60 -30.94 45.64
N SER A 393 -19.30 -29.89 46.41
CA SER A 393 -19.90 -28.57 46.18
C SER A 393 -19.59 -28.08 44.78
N VAL A 394 -20.64 -27.72 44.02
CA VAL A 394 -20.52 -27.07 42.73
C VAL A 394 -19.83 -25.73 42.94
N VAL A 395 -18.70 -25.55 42.29
CA VAL A 395 -17.90 -24.33 42.25
C VAL A 395 -18.43 -23.45 41.13
N GLU A 396 -18.72 -24.05 39.98
CA GLU A 396 -19.28 -23.36 38.82
C GLU A 396 -20.07 -24.34 37.94
N SER A 397 -21.11 -23.84 37.26
CA SER A 397 -21.99 -24.61 36.38
C SER A 397 -22.23 -23.82 35.09
N PHE A 398 -22.00 -24.46 33.94
CA PHE A 398 -22.09 -23.86 32.61
C PHE A 398 -23.23 -24.49 31.83
N ASN A 399 -24.19 -23.67 31.39
CA ASN A 399 -25.18 -24.11 30.42
C ASN A 399 -24.57 -24.12 29.01
N VAL A 400 -24.51 -25.30 28.41
CA VAL A 400 -23.88 -25.51 27.09
C VAL A 400 -24.47 -24.61 26.01
N ALA A 401 -25.78 -24.32 26.06
CA ALA A 401 -26.46 -23.56 25.03
C ALA A 401 -26.22 -22.04 25.12
N THR A 402 -25.87 -21.52 26.29
CA THR A 402 -25.85 -20.06 26.54
C THR A 402 -24.52 -19.54 27.10
N SER A 403 -23.62 -20.40 27.54
CA SER A 403 -22.37 -19.98 28.15
C SER A 403 -21.38 -19.49 27.09
N GLY A 404 -20.97 -18.22 27.19
CA GLY A 404 -19.84 -17.68 26.42
C GLY A 404 -18.45 -18.09 26.92
N ARG A 405 -18.38 -18.99 27.92
CA ARG A 405 -17.14 -19.51 28.51
C ARG A 405 -16.79 -20.93 28.05
N LEU A 406 -17.63 -21.50 27.17
CA LEU A 406 -17.38 -22.77 26.52
C LEU A 406 -17.02 -22.50 25.06
N ALA A 407 -15.83 -22.94 24.65
CA ALA A 407 -15.37 -22.81 23.27
C ALA A 407 -15.20 -24.19 22.64
N PHE A 408 -15.87 -24.42 21.52
CA PHE A 408 -15.74 -25.63 20.71
C PHE A 408 -14.96 -25.29 19.44
N SER A 409 -13.82 -25.94 19.22
CA SER A 409 -12.98 -25.72 18.04
C SER A 409 -12.36 -27.03 17.58
N GLY A 410 -12.74 -27.47 16.37
CA GLY A 410 -12.30 -28.77 15.84
C GLY A 410 -12.66 -29.90 16.81
N THR A 411 -11.66 -30.58 17.35
CA THR A 411 -11.82 -31.69 18.30
C THR A 411 -11.76 -31.25 19.76
N THR A 412 -11.68 -29.95 20.06
CA THR A 412 -11.39 -29.46 21.41
C THR A 412 -12.56 -28.69 22.00
N LEU A 413 -12.89 -29.00 23.26
CA LEU A 413 -13.69 -28.16 24.15
C LEU A 413 -12.77 -27.47 25.15
N THR A 414 -12.84 -26.15 25.23
CA THR A 414 -12.19 -25.34 26.27
C THR A 414 -13.24 -24.72 27.19
N ILE A 415 -13.00 -24.79 28.49
CA ILE A 415 -13.81 -24.26 29.59
C ILE A 415 -12.96 -23.23 30.32
N ASP A 416 -13.48 -22.01 30.41
CA ASP A 416 -12.84 -20.85 31.05
C ASP A 416 -13.64 -20.45 32.31
N PRO A 417 -13.21 -20.86 33.52
CA PRO A 417 -13.89 -20.51 34.77
C PRO A 417 -14.02 -18.99 34.97
N VAL A 418 -15.16 -18.50 35.47
CA VAL A 418 -15.39 -17.06 35.66
C VAL A 418 -14.44 -16.45 36.69
N ASN A 419 -14.12 -17.20 37.74
CA ASN A 419 -13.17 -16.79 38.77
C ASN A 419 -12.01 -17.80 38.83
N ASN A 420 -10.84 -17.30 39.23
CA ASN A 420 -9.73 -18.18 39.59
C ASN A 420 -10.19 -19.20 40.64
N LEU A 421 -9.78 -20.46 40.45
CA LEU A 421 -10.02 -21.54 41.38
C LEU A 421 -9.29 -21.27 42.72
N ALA A 422 -9.72 -21.90 43.80
CA ALA A 422 -9.07 -21.77 45.11
C ALA A 422 -7.73 -22.51 45.12
N ASN A 423 -6.73 -21.97 45.82
CA ASN A 423 -5.44 -22.63 46.04
C ASN A 423 -5.59 -23.96 46.83
N ASN A 424 -4.66 -24.89 46.62
CA ASN A 424 -4.56 -26.19 47.30
C ASN A 424 -5.86 -27.01 47.31
N THR A 425 -6.69 -26.89 46.27
CA THR A 425 -8.03 -27.48 46.21
C THR A 425 -8.10 -28.51 45.08
N GLN A 426 -8.68 -29.68 45.38
CA GLN A 426 -8.96 -30.72 44.39
C GLN A 426 -10.25 -30.37 43.65
N TYR A 427 -10.24 -30.40 42.31
CA TYR A 427 -11.39 -30.13 41.46
C TYR A 427 -11.74 -31.32 40.59
N TYR A 428 -13.03 -31.52 40.36
CA TYR A 428 -13.60 -32.54 39.47
C TYR A 428 -14.46 -31.85 38.43
N VAL A 429 -14.31 -32.24 37.15
CA VAL A 429 -15.11 -31.69 36.05
C VAL A 429 -16.09 -32.74 35.58
N THR A 430 -17.38 -32.40 35.58
CA THR A 430 -18.46 -33.30 35.19
C THR A 430 -19.11 -32.79 33.90
N LEU A 431 -19.24 -33.69 32.91
CA LEU A 431 -19.96 -33.43 31.67
C LEU A 431 -21.17 -34.35 31.62
N GLY A 432 -22.37 -33.75 31.56
CA GLY A 432 -23.60 -34.51 31.37
C GLY A 432 -23.64 -35.24 30.03
N THR A 433 -24.41 -36.33 29.96
CA THR A 433 -24.69 -37.05 28.72
C THR A 433 -25.29 -36.09 27.69
N GLY A 434 -24.70 -36.00 26.50
CA GLY A 434 -25.18 -35.09 25.44
C GLY A 434 -24.76 -33.62 25.58
N ALA A 435 -23.94 -33.25 26.58
CA ALA A 435 -23.34 -31.91 26.67
C ALA A 435 -22.43 -31.58 25.47
N VAL A 436 -21.87 -32.61 24.84
CA VAL A 436 -21.04 -32.52 23.64
C VAL A 436 -21.58 -33.51 22.60
N ALA A 437 -21.57 -33.13 21.32
CA ALA A 437 -21.90 -34.01 20.21
C ALA A 437 -20.90 -33.83 19.06
N ASP A 438 -20.78 -34.79 18.16
CA ASP A 438 -20.04 -34.59 16.91
C ASP A 438 -20.83 -33.73 15.90
N LEU A 439 -20.24 -33.47 14.73
CA LEU A 439 -20.91 -32.71 13.68
C LEU A 439 -22.15 -33.43 13.10
N ALA A 440 -22.14 -34.77 13.07
CA ALA A 440 -23.26 -35.61 12.64
C ALA A 440 -24.41 -35.71 13.67
N GLY A 441 -24.19 -35.26 14.91
CA GLY A 441 -25.16 -35.24 16.00
C GLY A 441 -25.08 -36.41 16.99
N ASN A 442 -24.07 -37.29 16.92
CA ASN A 442 -23.94 -38.36 17.91
C ASN A 442 -23.40 -37.77 19.23
N SER A 443 -24.06 -38.11 20.34
CA SER A 443 -23.83 -37.49 21.65
C SER A 443 -22.72 -38.18 22.45
N TYR A 444 -21.82 -37.40 23.04
CA TYR A 444 -20.84 -37.89 24.01
C TYR A 444 -21.55 -38.44 25.26
N ALA A 445 -21.07 -39.58 25.76
CA ALA A 445 -21.61 -40.26 26.93
C ALA A 445 -21.44 -39.48 28.26
N GLY A 446 -20.57 -38.45 28.28
CA GLY A 446 -20.24 -37.68 29.48
C GLY A 446 -19.05 -38.27 30.26
N THR A 447 -18.58 -37.53 31.26
CA THR A 447 -17.54 -37.96 32.21
C THR A 447 -17.76 -37.34 33.57
N SER A 448 -17.33 -38.02 34.63
CA SER A 448 -17.32 -37.50 36.01
C SER A 448 -16.05 -37.87 36.77
N THR A 449 -15.03 -38.38 36.07
CA THR A 449 -13.80 -38.89 36.70
C THR A 449 -12.63 -37.93 36.55
N TYR A 450 -12.74 -36.93 35.67
CA TYR A 450 -11.66 -36.01 35.38
C TYR A 450 -11.40 -35.08 36.56
N ASP A 451 -10.18 -35.12 37.11
CA ASP A 451 -9.79 -34.30 38.25
C ASP A 451 -8.37 -33.70 38.18
N PHE A 452 -8.13 -32.66 38.97
CA PHE A 452 -6.82 -32.04 39.17
C PHE A 452 -6.77 -31.24 40.48
N LYS A 453 -5.55 -30.94 40.96
CA LYS A 453 -5.31 -30.16 42.19
C LYS A 453 -4.56 -28.87 41.92
N THR A 454 -5.07 -27.75 42.43
CA THR A 454 -4.40 -26.45 42.32
C THR A 454 -3.19 -26.33 43.25
N VAL A 455 -2.26 -25.43 42.91
CA VAL A 455 -1.02 -25.13 43.65
C VAL A 455 -1.30 -24.62 45.08
N ALA A 456 -0.37 -24.86 46.00
CA ALA A 456 -0.42 -24.28 47.34
C ALA A 456 -0.27 -22.75 47.29
N ALA A 457 -0.87 -22.04 48.25
CA ALA A 457 -0.75 -20.59 48.32
C ALA A 457 0.69 -20.19 48.66
N ASP A 458 1.21 -19.20 47.94
CA ASP A 458 2.49 -18.58 48.27
C ASP A 458 2.32 -17.64 49.46
N THR A 459 3.18 -17.77 50.47
CA THR A 459 3.18 -16.97 51.70
C THR A 459 4.47 -16.16 51.89
N THR A 460 5.39 -16.19 50.93
CA THR A 460 6.67 -15.48 51.02
C THR A 460 6.49 -14.07 50.51
N ALA A 461 6.91 -13.06 51.26
CA ALA A 461 6.84 -11.68 50.76
C ALA A 461 7.99 -11.37 49.79
N PRO A 462 7.75 -10.54 48.75
CA PRO A 462 8.80 -10.18 47.80
C PRO A 462 9.88 -9.33 48.49
N THR A 463 11.14 -9.51 48.09
CA THR A 463 12.30 -8.72 48.55
C THR A 463 13.00 -8.06 47.37
N VAL A 464 13.61 -6.88 47.54
CA VAL A 464 14.33 -6.19 46.45
C VAL A 464 15.71 -6.85 46.26
N THR A 465 15.99 -7.30 45.05
CA THR A 465 17.27 -7.90 44.63
C THR A 465 18.19 -6.89 43.94
N SER A 466 17.63 -5.86 43.29
CA SER A 466 18.39 -4.73 42.76
C SER A 466 17.57 -3.44 42.70
N PHE A 467 18.27 -2.31 42.78
CA PHE A 467 17.75 -0.96 42.65
C PHE A 467 18.58 -0.24 41.57
N THR A 468 17.94 0.45 40.64
CA THR A 468 18.57 1.21 39.56
C THR A 468 17.93 2.60 39.51
N PRO A 469 18.70 3.70 39.54
CA PRO A 469 20.15 3.79 39.69
C PRO A 469 20.65 3.03 40.92
N VAL A 470 21.87 2.48 40.90
CA VAL A 470 22.36 1.69 42.04
C VAL A 470 22.32 2.55 43.30
N ASP A 471 21.92 1.97 44.43
CA ASP A 471 21.80 2.67 45.70
C ASP A 471 23.09 3.45 46.04
N GLY A 472 22.96 4.75 46.37
CA GLY A 472 24.07 5.67 46.61
C GLY A 472 24.77 6.21 45.36
N THR A 473 24.34 5.90 44.14
CA THR A 473 25.01 6.35 42.91
C THR A 473 24.92 7.86 42.74
N THR A 474 26.04 8.49 42.39
CA THR A 474 26.09 9.91 41.99
C THR A 474 26.22 10.05 40.48
N GLY A 475 25.74 11.14 39.90
CA GLY A 475 25.88 11.39 38.46
C GLY A 475 24.73 10.84 37.62
N VAL A 476 23.59 10.56 38.25
CA VAL A 476 22.41 10.00 37.59
C VAL A 476 21.74 11.04 36.70
N ALA A 477 21.50 10.74 35.42
CA ALA A 477 20.80 11.66 34.53
C ALA A 477 19.41 12.04 35.09
N VAL A 478 19.01 13.30 34.95
CA VAL A 478 17.78 13.86 35.56
C VAL A 478 16.45 13.27 35.07
N GLY A 479 16.48 12.50 33.97
CA GLY A 479 15.35 11.73 33.45
C GLY A 479 15.47 10.23 33.65
N THR A 480 16.38 9.76 34.50
CA THR A 480 16.57 8.32 34.73
C THR A 480 15.37 7.73 35.46
N ASN A 481 14.74 6.74 34.85
CA ASN A 481 13.71 5.93 35.52
C ASN A 481 14.30 5.15 36.69
N ILE A 482 13.55 5.08 37.79
CA ILE A 482 13.94 4.28 38.96
C ILE A 482 13.36 2.88 38.78
N THR A 483 14.20 1.86 38.74
CA THR A 483 13.79 0.46 38.60
C THR A 483 14.18 -0.36 39.82
N LEU A 484 13.21 -1.07 40.38
CA LEU A 484 13.42 -2.08 41.40
C LEU A 484 13.18 -3.46 40.79
N THR A 485 14.10 -4.39 41.03
CA THR A 485 13.89 -5.82 40.75
C THR A 485 13.67 -6.56 42.06
N PHE A 486 12.66 -7.41 42.11
CA PHE A 486 12.27 -8.19 43.27
C PHE A 486 12.70 -9.66 43.14
N SER A 487 12.65 -10.40 44.25
CA SER A 487 12.96 -11.84 44.34
C SER A 487 11.96 -12.73 43.60
N GLU A 488 10.80 -12.19 43.25
CA GLU A 488 9.68 -12.87 42.60
C GLU A 488 8.81 -11.87 41.83
N ALA A 489 7.80 -12.36 41.12
CA ALA A 489 6.90 -11.52 40.34
C ALA A 489 6.01 -10.66 41.24
N VAL A 490 5.89 -9.37 40.93
CA VAL A 490 5.17 -8.38 41.74
C VAL A 490 4.09 -7.68 40.94
N LYS A 491 3.09 -7.15 41.65
CA LYS A 491 2.01 -6.32 41.12
C LYS A 491 1.76 -5.12 42.04
N ALA A 492 1.00 -4.16 41.51
CA ALA A 492 0.53 -3.01 42.26
C ALA A 492 -0.28 -3.44 43.49
N GLY A 493 0.10 -2.90 44.66
CA GLY A 493 -0.68 -3.00 45.90
C GLY A 493 -1.51 -1.75 46.15
N ALA A 494 -1.47 -1.23 47.38
CA ALA A 494 -2.15 0.01 47.76
C ALA A 494 -1.23 0.88 48.63
N GLY A 495 -1.27 2.20 48.43
CA GLY A 495 -0.48 3.17 49.19
C GLY A 495 0.25 4.17 48.29
N LEU A 496 1.19 4.90 48.89
CA LEU A 496 2.01 5.90 48.23
C LEU A 496 3.46 5.43 48.15
N ILE A 497 4.04 5.62 46.96
CA ILE A 497 5.49 5.61 46.74
C ILE A 497 5.90 7.07 46.63
N GLU A 498 6.90 7.51 47.38
CA GLU A 498 7.30 8.92 47.40
C GLU A 498 8.77 9.10 47.05
N ILE A 499 9.08 10.17 46.33
CA ILE A 499 10.43 10.65 46.08
C ILE A 499 10.64 11.89 46.92
N HIS A 500 11.62 11.85 47.82
CA HIS A 500 12.00 12.97 48.67
C HIS A 500 13.33 13.56 48.21
N SER A 501 13.48 14.87 48.32
CA SER A 501 14.76 15.55 48.08
C SER A 501 15.55 15.72 49.40
N GLY A 502 16.84 15.46 49.39
CA GLY A 502 17.81 15.77 50.44
C GLY A 502 17.88 14.79 51.61
N SER A 503 16.75 14.23 52.05
CA SER A 503 16.69 13.14 53.03
C SER A 503 15.41 12.31 52.88
N THR A 504 15.35 11.15 53.53
CA THR A 504 14.17 10.25 53.57
C THR A 504 12.95 10.87 54.26
N THR A 505 13.15 11.95 55.02
CA THR A 505 12.11 12.77 55.66
C THR A 505 12.07 14.19 55.10
N GLY A 506 12.77 14.41 53.99
CA GLY A 506 12.85 15.69 53.30
C GLY A 506 11.55 16.03 52.60
N SER A 507 11.53 17.17 51.92
CA SER A 507 10.37 17.58 51.13
C SER A 507 10.04 16.51 50.09
N VAL A 508 8.78 16.10 50.05
CA VAL A 508 8.25 15.22 49.00
C VAL A 508 8.30 16.01 47.70
N LEU A 509 9.16 15.58 46.77
CA LEU A 509 9.16 16.09 45.41
C LEU A 509 7.93 15.54 44.67
N GLU A 510 7.68 14.25 44.84
CA GLU A 510 6.61 13.56 44.12
C GLU A 510 6.06 12.39 44.92
N SER A 511 4.75 12.15 44.79
CA SER A 511 4.02 11.09 45.47
C SER A 511 3.14 10.37 44.45
N PHE A 512 3.36 9.06 44.30
CA PHE A 512 2.65 8.21 43.35
C PHE A 512 1.65 7.33 44.10
N ASN A 513 0.36 7.51 43.80
CA ASN A 513 -0.65 6.57 44.24
C ASN A 513 -0.57 5.30 43.39
N VAL A 514 -0.19 4.19 44.00
CA VAL A 514 0.03 2.91 43.31
C VAL A 514 -1.21 2.44 42.54
N ALA A 515 -2.41 2.72 43.06
CA ALA A 515 -3.66 2.26 42.46
C ALA A 515 -4.05 3.02 41.18
N SER A 516 -3.51 4.21 40.95
CA SER A 516 -3.97 5.10 39.87
C SER A 516 -2.87 5.77 39.05
N SER A 517 -1.61 5.65 39.44
CA SER A 517 -0.50 6.29 38.74
C SER A 517 -0.17 5.58 37.44
N SER A 518 -0.23 6.29 36.31
CA SER A 518 0.24 5.80 35.00
C SER A 518 1.77 5.83 34.86
N ARG A 519 2.48 6.24 35.91
CA ARG A 519 3.94 6.40 35.95
C ARG A 519 4.65 5.27 36.71
N LEU A 520 3.86 4.31 37.20
CA LEU A 520 4.36 3.08 37.80
C LEU A 520 4.07 1.94 36.84
N ALA A 521 5.11 1.23 36.43
CA ALA A 521 4.99 0.06 35.57
C ALA A 521 5.48 -1.18 36.31
N PHE A 522 4.59 -2.14 36.52
CA PHE A 522 4.91 -3.45 37.06
C PHE A 522 5.01 -4.46 35.92
N SER A 523 6.14 -5.17 35.81
CA SER A 523 6.36 -6.20 34.79
C SER A 523 7.23 -7.31 35.33
N GLY A 524 6.66 -8.52 35.44
CA GLY A 524 7.32 -9.65 36.06
C GLY A 524 7.76 -9.32 37.49
N SER A 525 9.05 -9.44 37.78
CA SER A 525 9.65 -9.06 39.07
C SER A 525 10.11 -7.62 39.15
N LYS A 526 9.74 -6.74 38.19
CA LYS A 526 10.23 -5.36 38.15
C LYS A 526 9.12 -4.35 38.43
N LEU A 527 9.50 -3.29 39.15
CA LEU A 527 8.76 -2.03 39.26
C LEU A 527 9.62 -0.93 38.65
N VAL A 528 9.09 -0.21 37.67
CA VAL A 528 9.68 1.01 37.10
C VAL A 528 8.85 2.21 37.55
N ILE A 529 9.53 3.23 38.04
CA ILE A 529 8.97 4.51 38.48
C ILE A 529 9.51 5.59 37.54
N ASP A 530 8.61 6.30 36.88
CA ASP A 530 8.88 7.41 35.95
C ASP A 530 8.52 8.76 36.60
N PRO A 531 9.50 9.57 37.07
CA PRO A 531 9.22 10.86 37.69
C PRO A 531 8.54 11.87 36.75
N VAL A 532 7.44 12.51 37.18
CA VAL A 532 6.69 13.50 36.37
C VAL A 532 7.50 14.78 36.16
N ASN A 533 8.28 15.17 37.16
CA ASN A 533 9.19 16.30 37.05
C ASN A 533 10.60 15.79 36.74
N SER A 534 11.28 16.40 35.77
CA SER A 534 12.73 16.18 35.63
C SER A 534 13.38 16.47 36.98
N LEU A 535 14.07 15.47 37.52
CA LEU A 535 14.71 15.58 38.82
C LEU A 535 15.70 16.76 38.77
N ALA A 536 15.68 17.66 39.75
CA ALA A 536 16.64 18.77 39.76
C ALA A 536 18.09 18.27 39.72
N ASN A 537 18.95 18.93 38.95
CA ASN A 537 20.38 18.62 38.87
C ASN A 537 21.06 18.71 40.23
N ASN A 538 22.16 17.96 40.42
CA ASN A 538 22.99 17.93 41.63
C ASN A 538 22.20 17.71 42.94
N THR A 539 21.06 17.03 42.88
CA THR A 539 20.15 16.87 44.01
C THR A 539 20.12 15.40 44.45
N GLN A 540 20.24 15.17 45.76
CA GLN A 540 20.09 13.84 46.35
C GLN A 540 18.60 13.51 46.45
N TYR A 541 18.18 12.36 45.96
CA TYR A 541 16.81 11.86 46.07
C TYR A 541 16.76 10.56 46.84
N PHE A 542 15.69 10.39 47.60
CA PHE A 542 15.38 9.20 48.40
C PHE A 542 14.01 8.67 47.97
N VAL A 543 13.91 7.36 47.74
CA VAL A 543 12.64 6.71 47.37
C VAL A 543 12.12 5.96 48.58
N THR A 544 10.90 6.27 49.00
CA THR A 544 10.25 5.65 50.16
C THR A 544 9.01 4.88 49.72
N PHE A 545 8.79 3.74 50.39
CA PHE A 545 7.68 2.84 50.09
C PHE A 545 6.83 2.65 51.35
N ALA A 546 5.55 3.04 51.29
CA ALA A 546 4.62 2.60 52.31
C ALA A 546 4.44 1.07 52.26
N GLN A 547 4.25 0.44 53.42
CA GLN A 547 3.98 -1.00 53.48
C GLN A 547 2.75 -1.36 52.64
N GLY A 548 2.85 -2.42 51.82
CA GLY A 548 1.75 -2.87 50.96
C GLY A 548 1.62 -2.12 49.63
N THR A 549 2.52 -1.19 49.32
CA THR A 549 2.60 -0.55 47.98
C THR A 549 2.97 -1.52 46.88
N VAL A 550 3.83 -2.49 47.18
CA VAL A 550 4.17 -3.60 46.28
C VAL A 550 3.73 -4.90 46.94
N VAL A 551 3.05 -5.75 46.18
CA VAL A 551 2.66 -7.10 46.60
C VAL A 551 3.11 -8.11 45.56
N ASP A 552 3.40 -9.34 45.96
CA ASP A 552 3.59 -10.41 44.97
C ASP A 552 2.24 -10.77 44.29
N LEU A 553 2.27 -11.71 43.35
CA LEU A 553 1.06 -12.17 42.68
C LEU A 553 0.07 -12.89 43.63
N ALA A 554 0.56 -13.49 44.71
CA ALA A 554 -0.24 -14.16 45.75
C ALA A 554 -0.81 -13.21 46.82
N GLY A 555 -0.40 -11.94 46.83
CA GLY A 555 -0.85 -10.90 47.73
C GLY A 555 0.00 -10.67 48.98
N ASN A 556 1.18 -11.29 49.12
CA ASN A 556 2.05 -10.98 50.26
C ASN A 556 2.71 -9.61 50.04
N SER A 557 2.67 -8.77 51.07
CA SER A 557 3.10 -7.38 50.97
C SER A 557 4.60 -7.22 51.17
N PHE A 558 5.24 -6.46 50.28
CA PHE A 558 6.58 -5.95 50.52
C PHE A 558 6.60 -5.15 51.82
N ALA A 559 7.56 -5.47 52.70
CA ALA A 559 7.66 -4.87 54.02
C ALA A 559 7.99 -3.35 53.97
N GLY A 560 8.41 -2.84 52.81
CA GLY A 560 8.86 -1.46 52.62
C GLY A 560 10.34 -1.28 53.00
N THR A 561 10.99 -0.26 52.44
CA THR A 561 12.30 0.24 52.88
C THR A 561 12.29 1.76 52.84
N SER A 562 13.22 2.37 53.60
CA SER A 562 13.38 3.81 53.68
C SER A 562 14.79 4.27 53.31
N THR A 563 15.53 3.52 52.48
CA THR A 563 16.98 3.77 52.34
C THR A 563 17.49 3.91 50.91
N TYR A 564 16.68 3.66 49.87
CA TYR A 564 17.19 3.75 48.50
C TYR A 564 17.38 5.20 48.08
N ASP A 565 18.60 5.54 47.71
CA ASP A 565 18.97 6.90 47.33
C ASP A 565 19.88 6.98 46.11
N PHE A 566 19.90 8.15 45.49
CA PHE A 566 20.82 8.48 44.40
C PHE A 566 20.95 9.99 44.26
N LYS A 567 22.05 10.44 43.64
CA LYS A 567 22.30 11.86 43.34
C LYS A 567 22.28 12.09 41.84
N THR A 568 21.44 13.03 41.40
CA THR A 568 21.43 13.43 40.00
C THR A 568 22.73 14.10 39.59
N ILE A 569 23.05 13.99 38.30
CA ILE A 569 24.17 14.64 37.65
C ILE A 569 24.10 16.15 37.94
N ALA A 570 25.25 16.74 38.24
CA ALA A 570 25.34 18.19 38.18
C ALA A 570 25.22 18.58 36.70
N SER A 571 24.30 19.48 36.34
CA SER A 571 24.15 20.02 34.98
C SER A 571 25.52 20.16 34.32
N SER A 572 25.78 19.43 33.24
CA SER A 572 27.06 19.50 32.54
C SER A 572 27.24 20.80 31.76
N VAL A 573 26.20 21.62 31.59
CA VAL A 573 26.36 23.02 31.17
C VAL A 573 25.40 23.95 31.92
N SER A 574 25.97 24.93 32.64
CA SER A 574 25.24 26.10 33.12
C SER A 574 25.21 27.14 32.00
N TRP A 575 24.06 27.75 31.77
CA TRP A 575 23.91 28.88 30.86
C TRP A 575 25.08 29.86 30.95
N ASN A 576 25.69 30.16 29.80
CA ASN A 576 26.81 31.06 29.65
C ASN A 576 26.39 32.28 28.81
N THR A 577 26.81 33.48 29.21
CA THR A 577 26.45 34.72 28.49
C THR A 577 27.13 34.83 27.12
N THR A 578 28.16 34.05 26.86
CA THR A 578 28.90 33.96 25.59
C THR A 578 28.35 32.81 24.76
N SER A 579 28.42 31.57 25.25
CA SER A 579 28.06 30.35 24.49
C SER A 579 26.64 29.80 24.71
N GLY A 580 25.78 30.51 25.46
CA GLY A 580 24.45 30.03 25.81
C GLY A 580 24.49 28.66 26.52
N TYR A 581 23.83 27.64 25.95
CA TYR A 581 23.87 26.28 26.49
C TYR A 581 25.11 25.46 26.09
N GLY A 582 25.99 26.00 25.23
CA GLY A 582 27.22 25.35 24.81
C GLY A 582 27.11 24.66 23.45
N LEU A 583 28.00 23.70 23.18
CA LEU A 583 28.10 23.02 21.89
C LEU A 583 26.98 22.00 21.68
N LEU A 584 26.34 22.03 20.52
CA LEU A 584 25.35 21.05 20.07
C LEU A 584 25.82 19.60 20.30
N ASN A 585 24.94 18.77 20.87
CA ASN A 585 25.17 17.35 21.07
C ASN A 585 23.95 16.56 20.56
N VAL A 586 24.11 15.91 19.41
CA VAL A 586 23.04 15.16 18.71
C VAL A 586 22.66 13.89 19.46
N ASP A 587 23.65 13.21 20.05
CA ASP A 587 23.44 11.99 20.82
C ASP A 587 22.52 12.23 22.02
N ALA A 588 22.92 13.12 22.93
CA ALA A 588 22.14 13.49 24.11
C ALA A 588 20.76 14.08 23.76
N MET A 589 20.66 14.81 22.65
CA MET A 589 19.39 15.32 22.11
C MET A 589 18.43 14.16 21.76
N LEU A 590 18.92 13.16 21.02
CA LEU A 590 18.12 12.01 20.60
C LEU A 590 17.77 11.10 21.79
N GLU A 591 18.71 10.85 22.69
CA GLU A 591 18.46 10.09 23.91
C GLU A 591 17.35 10.75 24.75
N LYS A 592 17.41 12.09 24.89
CA LYS A 592 16.40 12.85 25.62
C LYS A 592 15.03 12.77 24.95
N ALA A 593 14.97 12.92 23.63
CA ALA A 593 13.72 12.93 22.88
C ALA A 593 13.06 11.54 22.81
N THR A 594 13.86 10.48 22.65
CA THR A 594 13.39 9.10 22.43
C THR A 594 13.31 8.28 23.72
N GLY A 595 14.01 8.68 24.78
CA GLY A 595 14.17 7.89 26.00
C GLY A 595 14.98 6.60 25.79
N LYS A 596 15.64 6.45 24.64
CA LYS A 596 16.50 5.30 24.30
C LYS A 596 17.95 5.68 24.55
N VAL A 597 18.77 4.71 24.94
CA VAL A 597 20.22 4.86 24.92
C VAL A 597 20.68 4.71 23.47
N ILE A 598 21.45 5.68 23.00
CA ILE A 598 22.08 5.66 21.68
C ILE A 598 23.54 5.26 21.89
N SER A 599 24.07 4.44 20.99
CA SER A 599 25.42 3.90 21.14
C SER A 599 26.40 4.76 20.37
N ASP A 600 27.54 5.07 21.00
CA ASP A 600 28.65 5.77 20.36
C ASP A 600 29.11 5.03 19.10
N ALA A 601 29.06 5.71 17.97
CA ALA A 601 29.57 5.24 16.70
C ALA A 601 31.08 5.50 16.61
N PRO A 602 31.81 4.73 15.79
CA PRO A 602 33.16 5.12 15.38
C PRO A 602 33.16 6.50 14.74
N LEU A 603 34.24 7.26 14.95
CA LEU A 603 34.44 8.54 14.27
C LEU A 603 34.26 8.36 12.76
N PHE A 604 33.47 9.24 12.17
CA PHE A 604 33.25 9.28 10.74
C PHE A 604 34.48 9.88 10.05
N GLY A 605 34.86 9.26 8.93
CA GLY A 605 35.87 9.75 8.02
C GLY A 605 35.56 9.24 6.63
N ASP A 606 35.27 10.16 5.72
CA ASP A 606 34.96 9.86 4.31
C ASP A 606 36.20 9.54 3.45
N GLY A 607 37.40 9.60 4.05
CA GLY A 607 38.67 9.35 3.39
C GLY A 607 39.38 10.61 2.88
N TYR A 608 38.82 11.80 3.06
CA TYR A 608 39.41 13.09 2.63
C TYR A 608 40.22 13.83 3.72
N GLY A 609 40.33 13.26 4.94
CA GLY A 609 41.14 13.82 6.05
C GLY A 609 40.31 14.53 7.12
N ASN A 610 40.94 15.33 7.99
CA ASN A 610 40.35 15.99 9.18
C ASN A 610 39.17 16.99 8.93
N TRP A 611 38.55 16.98 7.76
CA TRP A 611 37.51 17.95 7.37
C TRP A 611 36.12 17.63 7.94
N ASP A 612 35.90 16.38 8.36
CA ASP A 612 34.65 15.90 9.00
C ASP A 612 34.58 16.18 10.51
N TRP A 613 35.49 17.02 11.04
CA TRP A 613 35.60 17.27 12.47
C TRP A 613 34.29 17.73 13.10
N GLY A 614 33.54 18.59 12.41
CA GLY A 614 32.28 19.12 12.93
C GLY A 614 31.20 18.06 13.09
N LEU A 615 31.12 17.09 12.17
CA LEU A 615 30.17 15.97 12.24
C LEU A 615 30.45 15.10 13.46
N ASN A 616 31.74 14.84 13.72
CA ASN A 616 32.20 14.06 14.86
C ASN A 616 31.99 14.80 16.19
N ASP A 617 32.28 16.10 16.25
CA ASP A 617 32.16 16.89 17.48
C ASP A 617 30.70 17.04 17.94
N VAL A 618 29.76 17.13 17.00
CA VAL A 618 28.32 17.15 17.32
C VAL A 618 27.72 15.75 17.51
N GLN A 619 28.50 14.68 17.32
CA GLN A 619 28.05 13.28 17.41
C GLN A 619 26.96 12.89 16.40
N ALA A 620 27.03 13.42 15.17
CA ALA A 620 26.11 13.03 14.10
C ALA A 620 26.18 11.52 13.73
N PRO A 621 27.35 10.86 13.72
CA PRO A 621 27.44 9.43 13.41
C PRO A 621 26.64 8.51 14.33
N ASP A 622 26.44 8.90 15.59
CA ASP A 622 25.68 8.14 16.58
C ASP A 622 24.20 8.05 16.18
N ALA A 623 23.65 9.17 15.70
CA ALA A 623 22.30 9.22 15.15
C ALA A 623 22.14 8.30 13.92
N TRP A 624 23.13 8.31 13.02
CA TRP A 624 23.10 7.48 11.81
C TRP A 624 23.16 5.99 12.15
N GLN A 625 23.98 5.61 13.13
CA GLN A 625 24.06 4.24 13.61
C GLN A 625 22.73 3.79 14.24
N ALA A 626 22.03 4.70 14.91
CA ALA A 626 20.69 4.48 15.44
C ALA A 626 19.58 4.49 14.35
N GLY A 627 19.93 4.79 13.10
CA GLY A 627 19.00 4.77 11.95
C GLY A 627 18.26 6.08 11.71
N TYR A 628 18.61 7.16 12.41
CA TYR A 628 18.07 8.49 12.17
C TYR A 628 18.97 9.23 11.18
N THR A 629 18.44 9.54 10.00
CA THR A 629 19.23 10.10 8.89
C THR A 629 18.65 11.42 8.35
N GLY A 630 17.55 11.90 8.95
CA GLY A 630 16.80 13.06 8.46
C GLY A 630 15.75 12.72 7.40
N LYS A 631 15.65 11.44 7.02
CA LYS A 631 14.72 10.97 5.99
C LYS A 631 13.28 11.41 6.26
N GLY A 632 12.66 12.01 5.24
CA GLY A 632 11.27 12.46 5.29
C GLY A 632 11.08 13.83 5.96
N VAL A 633 12.17 14.49 6.36
CA VAL A 633 12.13 15.87 6.88
C VAL A 633 12.54 16.84 5.78
N VAL A 634 11.77 17.91 5.62
CA VAL A 634 12.04 19.00 4.68
C VAL A 634 12.68 20.17 5.43
N VAL A 635 13.88 20.57 4.99
CA VAL A 635 14.64 21.70 5.54
C VAL A 635 14.69 22.82 4.50
N ALA A 636 14.03 23.94 4.76
CA ALA A 636 14.11 25.10 3.89
C ALA A 636 15.37 25.91 4.17
N VAL A 637 16.11 26.23 3.11
CA VAL A 637 17.33 27.04 3.15
C VAL A 637 16.98 28.42 2.59
N ILE A 638 16.79 29.38 3.50
CA ILE A 638 16.43 30.77 3.18
C ILE A 638 17.73 31.55 3.02
N ASP A 639 18.22 31.65 1.78
CA ASP A 639 19.60 32.07 1.50
C ASP A 639 19.75 32.66 0.07
N THR A 640 20.90 32.48 -0.55
CA THR A 640 21.29 32.88 -1.92
C THR A 640 20.81 31.91 -3.00
N GLY A 641 20.00 30.91 -2.64
CA GLY A 641 19.57 29.81 -3.51
C GLY A 641 20.40 28.55 -3.29
N VAL A 642 20.17 27.50 -4.08
CA VAL A 642 20.97 26.27 -4.02
C VAL A 642 21.32 25.82 -5.43
N ASP A 643 22.56 25.41 -5.67
CA ASP A 643 22.93 24.66 -6.88
C ASP A 643 22.32 23.26 -6.78
N TYR A 644 21.03 23.15 -7.11
CA TYR A 644 20.28 21.90 -7.09
C TYR A 644 20.77 20.90 -8.17
N THR A 645 21.76 21.27 -8.98
CA THR A 645 22.43 20.36 -9.94
C THR A 645 23.71 19.76 -9.39
N HIS A 646 24.16 20.18 -8.21
CA HIS A 646 25.32 19.63 -7.53
C HIS A 646 25.16 18.13 -7.25
N SER A 647 26.16 17.30 -7.56
CA SER A 647 26.07 15.83 -7.43
C SER A 647 25.74 15.38 -6.02
N GLU A 648 26.29 16.08 -5.02
CA GLU A 648 26.09 15.82 -3.59
C GLU A 648 24.78 16.34 -3.01
N LEU A 649 23.96 17.05 -3.79
CA LEU A 649 22.69 17.60 -3.31
C LEU A 649 21.50 17.17 -4.16
N GLY A 650 21.67 16.96 -5.48
CA GLY A 650 20.55 16.83 -6.42
C GLY A 650 19.51 15.75 -6.08
N ARG A 651 19.89 14.69 -5.36
CA ARG A 651 18.96 13.65 -4.89
C ARG A 651 18.16 14.04 -3.64
N ASN A 652 18.67 15.00 -2.89
CA ASN A 652 18.09 15.55 -1.67
C ASN A 652 17.38 16.90 -1.92
N ILE A 653 17.25 17.36 -3.16
CA ILE A 653 16.51 18.58 -3.45
C ILE A 653 15.00 18.32 -3.38
N TRP A 654 14.29 19.23 -2.72
CA TRP A 654 12.83 19.27 -2.64
C TRP A 654 12.26 19.56 -4.01
N ILE A 655 11.21 18.84 -4.36
CA ILE A 655 10.51 18.99 -5.62
C ILE A 655 9.06 19.33 -5.29
N ASN A 656 8.58 20.47 -5.75
CA ASN A 656 7.16 20.77 -5.78
C ASN A 656 6.50 19.83 -6.79
N LYS A 657 5.93 18.74 -6.30
CA LYS A 657 5.28 17.72 -7.14
C LYS A 657 3.92 18.20 -7.69
N LEU A 658 3.43 19.34 -7.23
CA LEU A 658 2.16 19.92 -7.67
C LEU A 658 2.33 20.83 -8.90
N GLU A 659 3.57 21.18 -9.26
CA GLU A 659 3.91 21.99 -10.43
C GLU A 659 4.30 21.15 -11.65
N VAL A 660 3.97 21.65 -12.85
CA VAL A 660 4.40 21.07 -14.13
C VAL A 660 5.51 21.93 -14.74
N ALA A 661 6.74 21.42 -14.64
CA ALA A 661 7.95 22.16 -15.02
C ALA A 661 7.89 22.87 -16.38
N GLY A 662 8.01 24.19 -16.34
CA GLY A 662 8.28 25.05 -17.50
C GLY A 662 7.04 25.34 -18.35
N ASN A 663 5.84 25.23 -17.76
CA ASN A 663 4.59 25.54 -18.46
C ASN A 663 4.18 27.02 -18.33
N GLY A 664 4.84 27.80 -17.46
CA GLY A 664 4.55 29.21 -17.19
C GLY A 664 3.26 29.45 -16.40
N ILE A 665 2.77 28.45 -15.67
CA ILE A 665 1.51 28.46 -14.91
C ILE A 665 1.84 28.10 -13.46
N ASP A 666 1.18 28.79 -12.52
CA ASP A 666 1.09 28.39 -11.11
C ASP A 666 0.01 27.29 -11.01
N ASP A 667 0.44 26.04 -11.10
CA ASP A 667 -0.43 24.85 -11.21
C ASP A 667 -1.06 24.50 -9.85
N ASP A 668 -0.29 24.67 -8.77
CA ASP A 668 -0.71 24.38 -7.40
C ASP A 668 -1.49 25.53 -6.73
N LYS A 669 -1.47 26.72 -7.36
CA LYS A 669 -2.14 27.96 -6.93
C LYS A 669 -1.61 28.50 -5.62
N ASN A 670 -0.34 28.25 -5.32
CA ASN A 670 0.33 28.78 -4.15
C ASN A 670 0.76 30.25 -4.31
N GLY A 671 0.64 30.81 -5.53
CA GLY A 671 0.98 32.18 -5.89
C GLY A 671 2.33 32.33 -6.59
N TYR A 672 3.03 31.23 -6.86
CA TYR A 672 4.40 31.19 -7.37
C TYR A 672 4.47 30.31 -8.63
N VAL A 673 4.78 30.93 -9.77
CA VAL A 673 4.80 30.23 -11.06
C VAL A 673 6.06 29.36 -11.18
N ASP A 674 5.88 28.08 -11.55
CA ASP A 674 6.96 27.14 -11.87
C ASP A 674 8.01 26.97 -10.73
N ASP A 675 7.60 27.00 -9.45
CA ASP A 675 8.47 26.87 -8.27
C ASP A 675 8.94 25.41 -7.99
N ILE A 676 9.36 24.72 -9.05
CA ILE A 676 9.64 23.27 -9.09
C ILE A 676 10.62 22.82 -8.01
N TYR A 677 11.69 23.58 -7.79
CA TYR A 677 12.72 23.25 -6.81
C TYR A 677 12.74 24.22 -5.63
N GLY A 678 11.80 25.17 -5.58
CA GLY A 678 11.91 26.35 -4.72
C GLY A 678 11.59 27.64 -5.46
N TYR A 679 11.64 28.76 -4.75
CA TYR A 679 11.31 30.08 -5.32
C TYR A 679 12.39 31.13 -5.05
N ASP A 680 12.58 32.03 -6.01
CA ASP A 680 13.49 33.17 -5.96
C ASP A 680 12.71 34.48 -5.74
N PHE A 681 12.80 35.01 -4.52
CA PHE A 681 12.21 36.29 -4.11
C PHE A 681 13.04 37.51 -4.51
N VAL A 682 14.28 37.32 -5.00
CA VAL A 682 15.12 38.38 -5.54
C VAL A 682 14.66 38.74 -6.96
N ASN A 683 14.42 37.72 -7.78
CA ASN A 683 14.03 37.89 -9.19
C ASN A 683 12.53 37.69 -9.44
N ASN A 684 11.79 37.17 -8.45
CA ASN A 684 10.37 36.80 -8.52
C ASN A 684 10.06 35.76 -9.61
N ASP A 685 10.78 34.64 -9.55
CA ASP A 685 10.56 33.48 -10.42
C ASP A 685 10.83 32.15 -9.68
N GLY A 686 10.44 31.02 -10.28
CA GLY A 686 10.69 29.68 -9.74
C GLY A 686 12.15 29.19 -9.86
N TYR A 687 13.11 30.07 -10.17
CA TYR A 687 14.51 29.71 -10.41
C TYR A 687 15.39 30.02 -9.17
N ALA A 688 15.19 29.27 -8.09
CA ALA A 688 15.94 29.39 -6.83
C ALA A 688 17.39 28.86 -6.89
N PHE A 689 18.07 29.04 -8.03
CA PHE A 689 19.44 28.58 -8.26
C PHE A 689 20.46 29.50 -7.59
N ASP A 690 21.55 28.92 -7.09
CA ASP A 690 22.61 29.67 -6.42
C ASP A 690 23.62 30.28 -7.39
N ASP A 691 23.64 31.61 -7.46
CA ASP A 691 24.63 32.40 -8.19
C ASP A 691 25.74 32.99 -7.29
N HIS A 692 25.63 32.82 -5.97
CA HIS A 692 26.60 33.29 -4.97
C HIS A 692 27.54 32.18 -4.50
N GLY A 693 27.01 31.05 -4.06
CA GLY A 693 27.72 29.87 -3.56
C GLY A 693 27.46 29.56 -2.08
N HIS A 694 26.95 30.52 -1.32
CA HIS A 694 26.76 30.41 0.13
C HIS A 694 25.60 29.47 0.48
N GLY A 695 24.46 29.60 -0.20
CA GLY A 695 23.29 28.76 0.03
C GLY A 695 23.54 27.29 -0.35
N THR A 696 24.37 27.05 -1.38
CA THR A 696 24.86 25.71 -1.70
C THR A 696 25.76 25.14 -0.59
N HIS A 697 26.60 25.96 0.04
CA HIS A 697 27.50 25.53 1.13
C HIS A 697 26.73 25.10 2.37
N VAL A 698 25.80 25.94 2.84
CA VAL A 698 24.97 25.59 4.00
C VAL A 698 24.07 24.37 3.72
N SER A 699 23.60 24.20 2.49
CA SER A 699 22.82 23.01 2.08
C SER A 699 23.61 21.71 2.18
N GLY A 700 24.90 21.73 1.83
CA GLY A 700 25.79 20.57 1.96
C GLY A 700 26.03 20.16 3.41
N ILE A 701 26.15 21.13 4.33
CA ILE A 701 26.29 20.85 5.76
C ILE A 701 25.04 20.17 6.32
N ILE A 702 23.85 20.55 5.84
CA ILE A 702 22.58 19.94 6.27
C ILE A 702 22.44 18.54 5.68
N ALA A 703 22.53 18.40 4.35
CA ALA A 703 22.07 17.20 3.64
C ALA A 703 22.97 16.79 2.45
N GLY A 704 24.28 17.02 2.53
CA GLY A 704 25.24 16.38 1.62
C GLY A 704 25.10 14.85 1.64
N LEU A 705 25.12 14.20 0.48
CA LEU A 705 24.86 12.77 0.35
C LEU A 705 25.94 11.91 1.04
N ASN A 706 25.51 10.93 1.84
CA ASN A 706 26.40 9.88 2.32
C ASN A 706 26.62 8.82 1.22
N ASN A 707 27.48 9.14 0.25
CA ASN A 707 27.78 8.29 -0.91
C ASN A 707 29.27 7.89 -1.01
N GLY A 708 30.10 8.29 -0.04
CA GLY A 708 31.54 8.06 -0.02
C GLY A 708 32.36 9.00 -0.91
N TYR A 709 31.78 10.11 -1.38
CA TYR A 709 32.41 11.13 -2.21
C TYR A 709 32.04 12.53 -1.69
N GLY A 710 32.94 13.51 -1.82
CA GLY A 710 32.59 14.90 -1.52
C GLY A 710 32.44 15.19 -0.03
N VAL A 711 31.20 15.44 0.42
CA VAL A 711 30.86 15.76 1.82
C VAL A 711 29.59 15.04 2.25
N THR A 712 29.49 14.72 3.54
CA THR A 712 28.26 14.19 4.15
C THR A 712 27.62 15.23 5.05
N GLY A 713 26.31 15.47 4.88
CA GLY A 713 25.56 16.37 5.74
C GLY A 713 25.17 15.71 7.06
N VAL A 714 24.88 16.53 8.08
CA VAL A 714 24.40 16.06 9.40
C VAL A 714 23.16 15.16 9.26
N ALA A 715 22.25 15.52 8.36
CA ALA A 715 21.03 14.81 8.04
C ALA A 715 21.02 14.42 6.56
N TYR A 716 21.91 13.49 6.17
CA TYR A 716 22.20 13.16 4.77
C TYR A 716 21.02 12.59 3.94
N ASP A 717 19.88 12.25 4.54
CA ASP A 717 18.65 11.86 3.83
C ASP A 717 17.52 12.92 3.95
N ALA A 718 17.78 14.05 4.61
CA ALA A 718 16.83 15.17 4.63
C ALA A 718 16.70 15.80 3.23
N THR A 719 15.56 16.44 2.99
CA THR A 719 15.28 17.11 1.72
C THR A 719 15.43 18.62 1.87
N ILE A 720 16.24 19.26 1.02
CA ILE A 720 16.50 20.69 1.01
C ILE A 720 15.46 21.41 0.14
N MET A 721 14.77 22.40 0.68
CA MET A 721 13.92 23.33 -0.06
C MET A 721 14.66 24.67 -0.28
N PRO A 722 15.23 24.89 -1.47
CA PRO A 722 15.81 26.17 -1.87
C PRO A 722 14.80 27.33 -1.75
N VAL A 723 15.15 28.38 -1.01
CA VAL A 723 14.38 29.62 -0.95
C VAL A 723 15.35 30.79 -1.09
N LYS A 724 15.43 31.36 -2.30
CA LYS A 724 16.39 32.42 -2.61
C LYS A 724 15.82 33.77 -2.21
N VAL A 725 16.43 34.41 -1.22
CA VAL A 725 16.08 35.75 -0.70
C VAL A 725 17.27 36.71 -0.72
N LEU A 726 18.47 36.21 -1.01
CA LEU A 726 19.70 36.96 -1.16
C LEU A 726 20.20 36.90 -2.61
N SER A 727 20.65 38.03 -3.14
CA SER A 727 21.14 38.19 -4.50
C SER A 727 22.53 37.58 -4.71
N ALA A 728 23.04 37.64 -5.95
CA ALA A 728 24.42 37.29 -6.29
C ALA A 728 25.51 38.08 -5.53
N SER A 729 25.14 39.15 -4.81
CA SER A 729 26.03 39.90 -3.92
C SER A 729 25.82 39.57 -2.43
N GLY A 730 25.08 38.51 -2.12
CA GLY A 730 24.76 38.11 -0.75
C GLY A 730 23.85 39.09 -0.01
N SER A 731 23.05 39.89 -0.72
CA SER A 731 22.21 40.95 -0.13
C SER A 731 20.73 40.77 -0.46
N GLY A 732 19.85 41.11 0.48
CA GLY A 732 18.40 41.00 0.36
C GLY A 732 17.65 42.02 1.22
N SER A 733 16.34 41.81 1.38
CA SER A 733 15.46 42.70 2.15
C SER A 733 14.69 41.93 3.21
N PHE A 734 14.31 42.60 4.31
CA PHE A 734 13.47 41.98 5.35
C PHE A 734 12.15 41.45 4.81
N ALA A 735 11.54 42.15 3.83
CA ALA A 735 10.29 41.70 3.21
C ALA A 735 10.48 40.42 2.38
N GLY A 736 11.57 40.31 1.63
CA GLY A 736 11.91 39.09 0.89
C GLY A 736 12.18 37.90 1.82
N VAL A 737 12.91 38.12 2.91
CA VAL A 737 13.16 37.10 3.94
C VAL A 737 11.85 36.66 4.60
N ALA A 738 11.00 37.60 5.00
CA ALA A 738 9.69 37.29 5.60
C ALA A 738 8.80 36.49 4.63
N ALA A 739 8.76 36.87 3.34
CA ALA A 739 8.03 36.14 2.31
C ALA A 739 8.60 34.72 2.10
N GLY A 740 9.92 34.57 2.12
CA GLY A 740 10.59 33.26 2.05
C GLY A 740 10.25 32.35 3.24
N VAL A 741 10.17 32.90 4.46
CA VAL A 741 9.74 32.13 5.65
C VAL A 741 8.29 31.66 5.47
N MET A 742 7.39 32.54 5.04
CA MET A 742 5.99 32.18 4.80
C MET A 742 5.85 31.10 3.72
N TYR A 743 6.59 31.24 2.62
CA TYR A 743 6.66 30.25 1.54
C TYR A 743 7.12 28.89 2.06
N ALA A 744 8.22 28.84 2.80
CA ALA A 744 8.78 27.61 3.34
C ALA A 744 7.75 26.85 4.20
N VAL A 745 7.10 27.56 5.13
CA VAL A 745 6.07 26.97 6.00
C VAL A 745 4.89 26.45 5.19
N ASN A 746 4.40 27.25 4.24
CA ASN A 746 3.21 26.90 3.44
C ASN A 746 3.48 25.73 2.48
N ASN A 747 4.72 25.55 2.03
CA ASN A 747 5.17 24.44 1.20
C ASN A 747 5.68 23.22 1.99
N GLY A 748 5.46 23.22 3.31
CA GLY A 748 5.63 22.03 4.15
C GLY A 748 7.04 21.84 4.74
N ALA A 749 7.84 22.91 4.85
CA ALA A 749 9.09 22.85 5.59
C ALA A 749 8.85 22.47 7.05
N ASN A 750 9.71 21.60 7.59
CA ASN A 750 9.71 21.22 9.01
C ASN A 750 10.76 21.98 9.80
N VAL A 751 11.85 22.35 9.13
CA VAL A 751 12.96 23.13 9.67
C VAL A 751 13.28 24.25 8.69
N ILE A 752 13.62 25.43 9.19
CA ILE A 752 14.11 26.57 8.41
C ILE A 752 15.53 26.90 8.89
N ASN A 753 16.48 26.94 7.94
CA ASN A 753 17.83 27.46 8.16
C ASN A 753 17.93 28.89 7.63
N MET A 754 18.28 29.83 8.52
CA MET A 754 18.52 31.24 8.19
C MET A 754 19.98 31.62 8.52
N SER A 755 20.87 31.33 7.58
CA SER A 755 22.28 31.74 7.63
C SER A 755 22.44 33.15 7.08
N LEU A 756 21.76 34.11 7.72
CA LEU A 756 21.71 35.52 7.30
C LEU A 756 21.59 36.43 8.51
N GLY A 757 21.94 37.71 8.34
CA GLY A 757 21.95 38.69 9.42
C GLY A 757 21.69 40.12 8.96
N ALA A 758 21.26 40.97 9.89
CA ALA A 758 21.10 42.40 9.65
C ALA A 758 21.32 43.22 10.94
N PHE A 759 21.83 44.44 10.76
CA PHE A 759 21.92 45.46 11.79
C PHE A 759 20.72 46.41 11.73
N GLY A 760 20.08 46.69 12.87
CA GLY A 760 18.93 47.61 12.92
C GLY A 760 17.83 47.16 13.86
N ALA A 761 16.64 47.75 13.75
CA ALA A 761 15.46 47.33 14.50
C ALA A 761 14.69 46.24 13.73
N ALA A 762 13.98 45.37 14.45
CA ALA A 762 13.14 44.33 13.85
C ALA A 762 12.15 44.94 12.85
N SER A 763 12.08 44.40 11.64
CA SER A 763 10.89 44.57 10.81
C SER A 763 9.74 43.80 11.44
N ALA A 764 8.58 44.43 11.62
CA ALA A 764 7.37 43.76 12.09
C ALA A 764 6.99 42.56 11.20
N ASP A 765 7.33 42.62 9.91
CA ASP A 765 7.08 41.55 8.94
C ASP A 765 7.94 40.32 9.22
N LEU A 766 9.23 40.51 9.54
CA LEU A 766 10.15 39.41 9.86
C LEU A 766 9.78 38.73 11.17
N SER A 767 9.50 39.50 12.23
CA SER A 767 9.03 38.93 13.50
C SER A 767 7.70 38.21 13.34
N GLY A 768 6.78 38.75 12.52
CA GLY A 768 5.50 38.12 12.20
C GLY A 768 5.67 36.79 11.46
N ALA A 769 6.60 36.72 10.49
CA ALA A 769 6.86 35.50 9.73
C ALA A 769 7.52 34.41 10.59
N ILE A 770 8.47 34.77 11.46
CA ILE A 770 9.06 33.81 12.41
C ILE A 770 7.99 33.31 13.38
N ALA A 771 7.17 34.20 13.95
CA ALA A 771 6.03 33.80 14.78
C ALA A 771 5.06 32.87 14.03
N TYR A 772 4.83 33.11 12.73
CA TYR A 772 4.02 32.23 11.89
C TYR A 772 4.64 30.84 11.79
N ALA A 773 5.94 30.72 11.52
CA ALA A 773 6.64 29.43 11.47
C ALA A 773 6.55 28.66 12.79
N ILE A 774 6.83 29.32 13.92
CA ILE A 774 6.75 28.72 15.26
C ILE A 774 5.32 28.23 15.55
N ASN A 775 4.31 29.03 15.23
CA ASN A 775 2.89 28.65 15.43
C ASN A 775 2.44 27.48 14.52
N HIS A 776 3.17 27.19 13.45
CA HIS A 776 2.92 26.05 12.56
C HIS A 776 3.82 24.84 12.88
N GLY A 777 4.55 24.88 13.98
CA GLY A 777 5.36 23.74 14.43
C GLY A 777 6.67 23.58 13.66
N VAL A 778 7.17 24.65 13.03
CA VAL A 778 8.44 24.66 12.27
C VAL A 778 9.56 25.16 13.15
N ILE A 779 10.67 24.42 13.22
CA ILE A 779 11.88 24.82 13.95
C ILE A 779 12.65 25.84 13.09
N VAL A 780 13.02 26.98 13.66
CA VAL A 780 13.75 28.05 12.93
C VAL A 780 15.14 28.25 13.54
N CYS A 781 16.19 27.93 12.78
CA CYS A 781 17.59 28.09 13.17
C CYS A 781 18.15 29.37 12.54
N MET A 782 18.77 30.23 13.36
CA MET A 782 19.19 31.58 12.97
C MET A 782 20.63 31.87 13.39
N ALA A 783 21.46 32.30 12.44
CA ALA A 783 22.85 32.69 12.70
C ALA A 783 22.93 33.89 13.66
N SER A 784 23.75 33.79 14.71
CA SER A 784 23.89 34.86 15.71
C SER A 784 24.61 36.11 15.19
N GLY A 785 25.43 35.97 14.15
CA GLY A 785 26.20 37.03 13.50
C GLY A 785 27.71 36.94 13.78
N ASN A 786 28.50 37.65 12.98
CA ASN A 786 29.95 37.45 12.83
C ASN A 786 30.78 38.70 13.19
N ASP A 787 30.23 39.55 14.05
CA ASP A 787 30.73 40.91 14.29
C ASP A 787 31.31 41.08 15.70
N TYR A 788 31.54 39.97 16.41
CA TYR A 788 32.01 39.91 17.80
C TYR A 788 31.20 40.81 18.76
N GLN A 789 29.88 40.81 18.59
CA GLN A 789 28.95 41.60 19.39
C GLN A 789 28.54 40.85 20.66
N ALA A 790 28.23 41.62 21.71
CA ALA A 790 27.80 41.07 22.99
C ALA A 790 26.36 40.53 23.00
N SER A 791 25.69 40.36 21.86
CA SER A 791 24.34 39.81 21.71
C SER A 791 24.12 39.42 20.24
N PRO A 792 23.22 38.47 19.92
CA PRO A 792 22.88 38.16 18.53
C PRO A 792 22.26 39.37 17.81
N THR A 793 22.38 39.39 16.48
CA THR A 793 21.71 40.35 15.59
C THR A 793 20.39 39.78 15.05
N TYR A 794 19.67 40.52 14.19
CA TYR A 794 18.44 40.00 13.59
C TYR A 794 18.76 39.04 12.43
N PRO A 795 18.05 37.91 12.30
CA PRO A 795 16.86 37.51 13.04
C PRO A 795 17.13 36.83 14.40
N ALA A 796 18.33 36.30 14.67
CA ALA A 796 18.61 35.43 15.82
C ALA A 796 18.25 36.02 17.19
N VAL A 797 18.35 37.35 17.36
CA VAL A 797 17.93 38.03 18.61
C VAL A 797 16.45 37.80 18.94
N LEU A 798 15.61 37.48 17.95
CA LEU A 798 14.20 37.18 18.11
C LEU A 798 13.96 35.86 18.86
N ALA A 799 14.94 34.97 18.97
CA ALA A 799 14.85 33.78 19.83
C ALA A 799 14.50 34.14 21.29
N LYS A 800 14.90 35.34 21.75
CA LYS A 800 14.60 35.86 23.10
C LYS A 800 13.12 36.22 23.31
N THR A 801 12.35 36.43 22.24
CA THR A 801 11.01 37.08 22.32
C THR A 801 9.94 36.38 21.51
N THR A 802 10.29 35.81 20.35
CA THR A 802 9.37 35.26 19.36
C THR A 802 9.47 33.73 19.28
N GLY A 803 10.65 33.16 19.56
CA GLY A 803 10.95 31.73 19.42
C GLY A 803 12.00 31.45 18.34
N GLY A 804 12.33 30.17 18.13
CA GLY A 804 13.45 29.75 17.29
C GLY A 804 14.77 29.69 18.05
N ILE A 805 15.81 29.20 17.38
CA ILE A 805 17.11 28.89 17.96
C ILE A 805 18.17 29.84 17.38
N ALA A 806 18.84 30.59 18.25
CA ALA A 806 20.02 31.38 17.88
C ALA A 806 21.28 30.50 17.90
N VAL A 807 22.12 30.61 16.88
CA VAL A 807 23.28 29.71 16.70
C VAL A 807 24.60 30.49 16.69
N GLY A 808 25.47 30.20 17.67
CA GLY A 808 26.85 30.66 17.72
C GLY A 808 27.83 29.67 17.07
N ALA A 809 29.07 30.11 16.84
CA ALA A 809 30.09 29.31 16.16
C ALA A 809 31.25 28.92 17.08
N VAL A 810 31.75 27.69 16.93
CA VAL A 810 33.01 27.22 17.54
C VAL A 810 34.02 26.78 16.49
N ASP A 811 35.29 26.72 16.89
CA ASP A 811 36.36 26.06 16.15
C ASP A 811 36.52 24.57 16.54
N SER A 812 37.43 23.88 15.85
CA SER A 812 37.74 22.45 16.07
C SER A 812 38.42 22.13 17.40
N THR A 813 38.68 23.14 18.22
CA THR A 813 39.12 22.97 19.62
C THR A 813 37.97 23.18 20.60
N ASN A 814 36.74 23.32 20.09
CA ASN A 814 35.53 23.62 20.83
C ASN A 814 35.65 24.92 21.63
N ILE A 815 36.30 25.94 21.06
CA ILE A 815 36.33 27.30 21.59
C ILE A 815 35.40 28.18 20.75
N VAL A 816 34.63 29.07 21.39
CA VAL A 816 33.79 30.05 20.67
C VAL A 816 34.65 30.84 19.69
N ALA A 817 34.22 30.88 18.43
CA ALA A 817 34.94 31.56 17.36
C ALA A 817 35.02 33.06 17.66
N SER A 818 36.18 33.67 17.41
CA SER A 818 36.44 35.07 17.75
C SER A 818 35.56 36.09 17.03
N PHE A 819 34.84 35.68 15.99
CA PHE A 819 33.87 36.50 15.27
C PHE A 819 32.43 36.30 15.76
N SER A 820 32.12 35.19 16.44
CA SER A 820 30.74 34.84 16.82
C SER A 820 30.16 35.90 17.75
N ASN A 821 28.90 36.27 17.53
CA ASN A 821 28.16 37.08 18.48
C ASN A 821 27.74 36.24 19.70
N ASP A 822 27.88 36.82 20.89
CA ASP A 822 27.56 36.19 22.17
C ASP A 822 26.05 36.07 22.41
N ALA A 823 25.61 35.15 23.29
CA ALA A 823 24.20 35.08 23.74
C ALA A 823 23.72 36.36 24.45
N GLY A 824 24.61 37.00 25.21
CA GLY A 824 24.50 38.39 25.66
C GLY A 824 23.62 38.69 26.87
N THR A 825 23.09 37.67 27.56
CA THR A 825 22.16 37.85 28.68
C THR A 825 22.31 36.74 29.70
N THR A 826 21.98 37.02 30.96
CA THR A 826 21.93 36.01 32.04
C THR A 826 20.60 35.25 32.10
N VAL A 827 19.59 35.72 31.37
CA VAL A 827 18.30 35.03 31.23
C VAL A 827 18.41 34.03 30.08
N PRO A 828 18.30 32.70 30.35
CA PRO A 828 18.37 31.69 29.31
C PRO A 828 17.25 31.81 28.28
N PHE A 829 17.60 31.52 27.03
CA PHE A 829 16.70 31.38 25.88
C PHE A 829 17.33 30.35 24.94
N ASP A 830 16.66 29.94 23.86
CA ASP A 830 17.19 28.92 22.96
C ASP A 830 18.40 29.44 22.16
N PHE A 831 19.59 29.18 22.69
CA PHE A 831 20.90 29.51 22.12
C PHE A 831 21.85 28.33 22.28
N VAL A 832 22.47 27.91 21.19
CA VAL A 832 23.45 26.81 21.15
C VAL A 832 24.59 27.17 20.19
N ASP A 833 25.79 26.69 20.47
CA ASP A 833 26.93 26.81 19.57
C ASP A 833 27.06 25.56 18.68
N ALA A 834 27.63 25.73 17.49
CA ALA A 834 27.91 24.63 16.57
C ALA A 834 29.20 24.88 15.74
N PRO A 835 29.78 23.85 15.09
CA PRO A 835 30.97 23.98 14.26
C PRO A 835 30.85 25.05 13.18
N GLY A 836 31.72 26.06 13.20
CA GLY A 836 31.61 27.21 12.28
C GLY A 836 32.92 27.75 11.74
N VAL A 837 34.07 27.13 12.05
CA VAL A 837 35.40 27.59 11.58
C VAL A 837 36.04 26.54 10.68
N PHE A 838 36.43 26.93 9.46
CA PHE A 838 37.01 26.05 8.45
C PHE A 838 36.13 24.83 8.14
N VAL A 839 34.86 25.08 7.86
CA VAL A 839 33.90 24.04 7.50
C VAL A 839 33.96 23.80 6.00
N PHE A 840 34.25 22.55 5.62
CA PHE A 840 34.27 22.11 4.24
C PHE A 840 32.85 21.70 3.79
N SER A 841 32.37 22.21 2.66
CA SER A 841 31.07 21.84 2.11
C SER A 841 30.96 22.09 0.60
N THR A 842 29.80 21.74 0.04
CA THR A 842 29.46 21.95 -1.37
C THR A 842 29.51 23.42 -1.76
N TYR A 843 29.74 23.71 -3.03
CA TYR A 843 29.83 25.08 -3.55
C TYR A 843 29.32 25.14 -4.99
N LYS A 844 28.90 26.33 -5.43
CA LYS A 844 28.31 26.52 -6.77
C LYS A 844 29.19 25.95 -7.90
N GLY A 845 28.55 25.44 -8.95
CA GLY A 845 29.23 24.90 -10.11
C GLY A 845 29.77 23.48 -9.90
N GLY A 846 29.16 22.72 -8.97
CA GLY A 846 29.61 21.37 -8.62
C GLY A 846 30.93 21.30 -7.83
N GLY A 847 31.34 22.42 -7.22
CA GLY A 847 32.62 22.55 -6.50
C GLY A 847 32.48 22.36 -4.99
N TYR A 848 33.58 22.60 -4.28
CA TYR A 848 33.59 22.59 -2.82
C TYR A 848 34.41 23.78 -2.29
N ALA A 849 34.07 24.25 -1.10
CA ALA A 849 34.75 25.37 -0.46
C ALA A 849 34.89 25.16 1.06
N ILE A 850 35.91 25.78 1.62
CA ILE A 850 36.08 25.91 3.07
C ILE A 850 35.67 27.33 3.47
N MET A 851 34.71 27.44 4.38
CA MET A 851 34.14 28.71 4.84
C MET A 851 34.06 28.75 6.38
N SER A 852 34.02 29.97 6.93
CA SER A 852 33.93 30.21 8.37
C SER A 852 32.90 31.29 8.66
N GLY A 853 31.97 30.98 9.56
CA GLY A 853 30.90 31.89 9.97
C GLY A 853 29.88 31.18 10.86
N THR A 854 29.08 31.97 11.59
CA THR A 854 27.85 31.47 12.23
C THR A 854 26.84 30.96 11.19
N SER A 855 26.97 31.40 9.93
CA SER A 855 26.32 30.82 8.76
C SER A 855 26.64 29.34 8.52
N MET A 856 27.87 28.89 8.82
CA MET A 856 28.26 27.47 8.74
C MET A 856 27.85 26.69 10.00
N ALA A 857 27.74 27.35 11.15
CA ALA A 857 27.27 26.72 12.39
C ALA A 857 25.76 26.42 12.38
N THR A 858 24.96 27.37 11.90
CA THR A 858 23.49 27.25 11.80
C THR A 858 22.99 25.96 11.12
N PRO A 859 23.54 25.53 9.98
CA PRO A 859 23.11 24.30 9.30
C PRO A 859 23.43 23.01 10.06
N TYR A 860 24.40 22.99 10.98
CA TYR A 860 24.58 21.84 11.88
C TYR A 860 23.36 21.67 12.80
N VAL A 861 22.85 22.77 13.35
CA VAL A 861 21.66 22.77 14.22
C VAL A 861 20.40 22.44 13.40
N ALA A 862 20.28 22.97 12.18
CA ALA A 862 19.17 22.64 11.29
C ALA A 862 19.18 21.15 10.88
N GLY A 863 20.37 20.59 10.61
CA GLY A 863 20.56 19.16 10.38
C GLY A 863 20.20 18.32 11.62
N ALA A 864 20.65 18.72 12.81
CA ALA A 864 20.29 18.04 14.05
C ALA A 864 18.78 18.09 14.33
N ALA A 865 18.12 19.21 14.05
CA ALA A 865 16.66 19.32 14.11
C ALA A 865 15.98 18.34 13.12
N ALA A 866 16.55 18.16 11.93
CA ALA A 866 16.06 17.16 10.98
C ALA A 866 16.27 15.71 11.47
N LEU A 867 17.41 15.39 12.08
CA LEU A 867 17.64 14.10 12.74
C LEU A 867 16.61 13.87 13.85
N LEU A 868 16.41 14.85 14.73
CA LEU A 868 15.43 14.82 15.81
C LEU A 868 14.01 14.55 15.29
N LEU A 869 13.58 15.28 14.26
CA LEU A 869 12.25 15.11 13.69
C LEU A 869 12.08 13.79 12.93
N SER A 870 13.17 13.24 12.36
CA SER A 870 13.14 11.90 11.77
C SER A 870 12.94 10.79 12.82
N ALA A 871 13.33 11.05 14.08
CA ALA A 871 13.11 10.17 15.23
C ALA A 871 11.71 10.29 15.86
N LYS A 872 10.81 11.10 15.30
CA LYS A 872 9.49 11.40 15.89
C LYS A 872 8.63 10.17 16.22
N ALA A 873 8.74 9.10 15.43
CA ALA A 873 8.02 7.84 15.67
C ALA A 873 8.48 7.14 16.97
N ASP A 874 9.69 7.46 17.44
CA ASP A 874 10.35 6.87 18.60
C ASP A 874 10.37 7.80 19.82
N PHE A 875 9.68 8.95 19.76
CA PHE A 875 9.62 9.86 20.90
C PHE A 875 8.97 9.21 22.12
N SER A 876 9.60 9.39 23.28
CA SER A 876 9.10 8.89 24.57
C SER A 876 7.87 9.66 25.07
N SER A 877 7.59 10.82 24.48
CA SER A 877 6.52 11.73 24.87
C SER A 877 6.03 12.56 23.69
N ALA A 878 4.82 13.11 23.81
CA ALA A 878 4.29 14.09 22.85
C ALA A 878 4.94 15.46 23.11
N TRP A 879 6.11 15.69 22.52
CA TRP A 879 6.84 16.96 22.65
C TRP A 879 6.16 18.08 21.86
N SER A 880 5.97 19.23 22.51
CA SER A 880 5.63 20.49 21.83
C SER A 880 6.85 21.09 21.13
N LEU A 881 6.65 22.02 20.18
CA LEU A 881 7.76 22.67 19.46
C LEU A 881 8.78 23.30 20.43
N GLY A 882 8.33 24.10 21.39
CA GLY A 882 9.23 24.73 22.37
C GLY A 882 9.97 23.73 23.25
N GLN A 883 9.41 22.52 23.47
CA GLN A 883 10.16 21.45 24.15
C GLN A 883 11.20 20.81 23.23
N LEU A 884 10.94 20.69 21.93
CA LEU A 884 11.93 20.21 20.96
C LEU A 884 13.08 21.21 20.79
N GLU A 885 12.79 22.51 20.70
CA GLU A 885 13.80 23.58 20.71
C GLU A 885 14.63 23.54 22.00
N ASN A 886 13.96 23.38 23.15
CA ASN A 886 14.63 23.24 24.43
C ASN A 886 15.50 21.97 24.52
N ILE A 887 15.06 20.85 23.94
CA ILE A 887 15.88 19.63 23.88
C ILE A 887 17.12 19.88 23.02
N LEU A 888 16.96 20.46 21.82
CA LEU A 888 18.07 20.82 20.92
C LEU A 888 19.13 21.69 21.60
N THR A 889 18.72 22.61 22.47
CA THR A 889 19.64 23.56 23.11
C THR A 889 20.17 23.07 24.45
N THR A 890 19.34 22.50 25.33
CA THR A 890 19.74 22.19 26.72
C THR A 890 20.49 20.87 26.89
N THR A 891 20.49 19.99 25.89
CA THR A 891 21.32 18.77 25.89
C THR A 891 22.74 19.03 25.39
N ALA A 892 23.06 20.28 25.05
CA ALA A 892 24.38 20.70 24.65
C ALA A 892 25.46 20.36 25.70
N GLN A 893 26.71 20.31 25.23
CA GLN A 893 27.91 20.05 26.03
C GLN A 893 28.74 21.32 26.23
N ALA A 894 29.56 21.35 27.28
CA ALA A 894 30.29 22.57 27.63
C ALA A 894 31.35 22.89 26.57
N VAL A 895 31.39 24.15 26.13
CA VAL A 895 32.45 24.69 25.28
C VAL A 895 33.78 24.62 26.04
N GLY A 896 34.85 24.19 25.37
CA GLY A 896 36.19 23.99 25.93
C GLY A 896 36.40 22.66 26.68
N ALA A 897 35.39 21.79 26.72
CA ALA A 897 35.55 20.42 27.24
C ALA A 897 36.41 19.58 26.28
N THR A 898 37.72 19.54 26.53
CA THR A 898 38.71 18.73 25.78
C THR A 898 38.67 17.24 26.14
N GLY A 899 37.47 16.68 26.38
CA GLY A 899 37.31 15.59 27.34
C GLY A 899 36.65 14.28 26.91
N LEU A 900 36.36 14.00 25.63
CA LEU A 900 35.71 12.73 25.23
C LEU A 900 36.47 11.86 24.23
N ILE A 901 37.66 12.26 23.77
CA ILE A 901 38.51 11.34 22.99
C ILE A 901 39.25 10.41 23.97
N SER A 902 38.54 9.44 24.58
CA SER A 902 39.20 8.30 25.21
C SER A 902 39.76 7.40 24.12
N SER A 903 40.95 7.76 23.62
CA SER A 903 41.72 6.95 22.68
C SER A 903 42.13 5.63 23.34
N SER A 904 41.35 4.58 23.12
CA SER A 904 41.87 3.21 23.12
C SER A 904 42.33 2.87 21.69
N GLY A 905 43.31 3.64 21.23
CA GLY A 905 43.90 3.52 19.89
C GLY A 905 45.13 4.39 19.81
N SER A 906 46.28 3.84 20.17
CA SER A 906 47.59 4.48 20.05
C SER A 906 47.91 4.81 18.58
N GLY A 907 48.03 6.09 18.23
CA GLY A 907 48.44 6.51 16.88
C GLY A 907 48.48 8.03 16.63
N SER A 908 49.51 8.70 17.13
CA SER A 908 50.19 9.91 16.62
C SER A 908 49.42 11.20 16.20
N THR A 909 49.93 12.32 16.75
CA THR A 909 49.91 13.72 16.25
C THR A 909 48.86 14.70 16.80
N SER A 910 48.76 14.78 18.12
CA SER A 910 48.50 16.06 18.79
C SER A 910 49.75 16.96 18.69
N GLN A 911 49.73 17.95 17.80
CA GLN A 911 50.58 19.17 17.69
C GLN A 911 50.94 19.50 16.21
N ALA A 912 50.03 20.11 15.46
CA ALA A 912 50.37 20.95 14.30
C ALA A 912 49.10 21.64 13.77
N LEU A 913 48.78 22.83 14.29
CA LEU A 913 47.95 23.88 13.67
C LEU A 913 47.82 25.14 14.56
N ALA A 914 48.41 25.14 15.76
CA ALA A 914 48.53 26.34 16.61
C ALA A 914 49.55 27.38 16.10
N ALA A 915 49.97 27.35 14.84
CA ALA A 915 50.96 28.28 14.33
C ALA A 915 50.84 28.48 12.81
N HIS A 916 49.76 29.08 12.32
CA HIS A 916 49.81 29.91 11.11
C HIS A 916 48.61 30.87 11.10
N ALA A 917 48.88 32.15 10.87
CA ALA A 917 47.96 33.30 10.81
C ALA A 917 47.54 33.97 12.14
N LEU A 918 48.50 34.22 13.04
CA LEU A 918 48.54 35.51 13.74
C LEU A 918 49.40 36.48 12.90
N SER A 919 48.83 37.05 11.83
CA SER A 919 49.40 38.26 11.22
C SER A 919 48.35 39.00 10.40
N GLU A 920 47.94 40.13 10.96
CA GLU A 920 47.53 41.38 10.29
C GLU A 920 46.52 41.30 9.16
N TRP A 921 45.24 41.65 9.40
CA TRP A 921 44.43 42.31 8.36
C TRP A 921 43.58 43.45 8.92
N GLU A 922 43.67 44.58 8.21
CA GLU A 922 43.07 45.88 8.49
C GLU A 922 41.54 45.86 8.36
N TYR A 923 40.91 46.58 9.28
CA TYR A 923 39.51 46.99 9.27
C TYR A 923 39.26 48.03 8.16
N ASP A 924 38.68 47.62 7.03
CA ASP A 924 38.09 48.56 6.07
C ASP A 924 36.59 48.74 6.35
N SER A 925 36.28 49.87 6.99
CA SER A 925 34.94 50.29 7.39
C SER A 925 34.34 51.26 6.39
N THR A 926 34.13 50.81 5.15
CA THR A 926 33.53 51.69 4.13
C THR A 926 32.45 51.03 3.28
N THR A 927 31.52 50.30 3.89
CA THR A 927 30.14 50.23 3.37
C THR A 927 29.14 50.40 4.52
N VAL A 928 28.56 51.60 4.61
CA VAL A 928 27.41 51.84 5.49
C VAL A 928 26.23 51.11 4.86
N ALA A 929 25.89 49.95 5.39
CA ALA A 929 24.65 49.25 5.06
C ALA A 929 23.46 50.20 5.34
N SER A 930 22.52 50.25 4.40
CA SER A 930 21.23 50.91 4.60
C SER A 930 20.50 50.21 5.76
N PRO A 931 19.76 50.93 6.62
CA PRO A 931 19.07 50.32 7.77
C PRO A 931 18.01 49.25 7.43
N ASP A 932 17.75 48.99 6.14
CA ASP A 932 16.76 48.03 5.63
C ASP A 932 17.35 46.83 4.86
N SER A 933 18.68 46.66 4.81
CA SER A 933 19.33 45.56 4.08
C SER A 933 19.67 44.36 4.97
N VAL A 934 19.31 43.17 4.50
CA VAL A 934 19.75 41.87 5.07
C VAL A 934 20.94 41.38 4.24
N THR A 935 21.99 40.89 4.90
CA THR A 935 23.11 40.25 4.21
C THR A 935 23.26 38.81 4.67
N ASP A 936 24.04 38.03 3.95
CA ASP A 936 24.74 36.89 4.56
C ASP A 936 25.42 37.37 5.86
N ALA A 937 25.41 36.56 6.91
CA ALA A 937 25.77 36.99 8.26
C ALA A 937 27.17 37.64 8.23
N GLY A 938 27.25 38.95 8.49
CA GLY A 938 28.43 39.84 8.40
C GLY A 938 29.79 39.26 7.98
N HIS A 939 30.40 39.82 6.93
CA HIS A 939 31.84 39.70 6.61
C HIS A 939 32.47 38.31 6.88
N GLU A 940 32.01 37.28 6.17
CA GLU A 940 32.65 35.96 6.22
C GLU A 940 34.13 36.05 5.76
N MET A 941 34.99 35.17 6.29
CA MET A 941 36.33 35.03 5.73
C MET A 941 36.23 34.56 4.28
N GLN A 942 37.05 35.15 3.39
CA GLN A 942 37.04 34.84 1.96
C GLN A 942 37.10 33.32 1.72
N PRO A 943 36.20 32.75 0.91
CA PRO A 943 36.12 31.32 0.72
C PRO A 943 37.40 30.79 0.08
N ILE A 944 37.95 29.71 0.64
CA ILE A 944 39.01 28.95 -0.02
C ILE A 944 38.32 27.97 -0.97
N VAL A 945 38.18 28.38 -2.24
CA VAL A 945 37.56 27.53 -3.27
C VAL A 945 38.57 26.49 -3.74
N LEU A 946 38.24 25.21 -3.56
CA LEU A 946 39.05 24.12 -4.06
C LEU A 946 38.65 23.82 -5.51
N THR A 947 39.20 24.58 -6.45
CA THR A 947 38.99 24.31 -7.88
C THR A 947 39.96 23.21 -8.36
N GLY A 948 39.41 22.01 -8.56
CA GLY A 948 40.06 20.92 -9.28
C GLY A 948 40.62 19.84 -8.39
N LEU A 949 39.92 18.70 -8.31
CA LEU A 949 40.45 17.34 -8.19
C LEU A 949 39.29 16.32 -8.15
N ALA A 950 38.62 16.16 -9.29
CA ALA A 950 37.76 15.01 -9.55
C ALA A 950 38.50 14.00 -10.44
N THR A 951 39.68 13.55 -10.00
CA THR A 951 40.28 12.31 -10.50
C THR A 951 41.04 11.64 -9.36
N ALA A 952 40.66 10.40 -9.07
CA ALA A 952 41.22 9.52 -8.06
C ALA A 952 42.73 9.69 -7.84
N PHE A 953 43.13 9.97 -6.59
CA PHE A 953 44.49 9.70 -6.14
C PHE A 953 44.51 8.28 -5.55
N PRO A 954 45.28 7.33 -6.11
CA PRO A 954 45.70 6.18 -5.35
C PRO A 954 46.72 6.62 -4.28
N MET A 955 46.69 5.94 -3.14
CA MET A 955 47.66 6.06 -2.05
C MET A 955 49.11 6.09 -2.57
N ASP A 956 49.95 6.83 -1.84
CA ASP A 956 51.40 6.95 -1.96
C ASP A 956 51.93 8.13 -2.80
N ALA A 957 51.92 9.34 -2.23
CA ALA A 957 52.93 10.35 -2.54
C ALA A 957 53.10 11.34 -1.36
N GLU A 958 54.22 11.26 -0.66
CA GLU A 958 54.73 12.34 0.19
C GLU A 958 54.92 13.61 -0.66
N VAL A 959 54.23 14.70 -0.31
CA VAL A 959 54.48 16.01 -0.92
C VAL A 959 55.18 16.90 0.10
N PHE A 960 56.46 17.15 -0.17
CA PHE A 960 57.28 18.18 0.48
C PHE A 960 56.68 19.58 0.24
N ILE A 961 56.54 20.35 1.32
CA ILE A 961 56.08 21.76 1.30
C ILE A 961 57.32 22.67 1.39
N VAL A 962 57.44 23.64 0.48
CA VAL A 962 58.30 24.83 0.59
C VAL A 962 57.45 26.02 0.97
#